data_AF-A0A180FM77-F1
#
_entry.id   AF-A0A180FM77-F1
#
_cell.length_a   1.000
_cell.length_b   1.000
_cell.length_c   1.000
_cell.angle_alpha   90.00
_cell.angle_beta   90.00
_cell.angle_gamma   90.00
#
_symmetry.space_group_name_H-M   'P 1'
#
loop_
_entity.id
_entity.type
_entity.pdbx_description
1 polymer ?
#
loop_
_entity_poly.entity_id
_entity_poly.type
_entity_poly.pdbx_seq_one_letter_code
_entity_poly.pdbx_strand_id
1 'polypeptide(L)'
;MLSSNIQIMRQTFILIGLICCSLYCKSEDKLYPYDTRVIDGVVYDIYFSETEGRYAVIAGVKSDLLAESVTVYNTISVTNEKDIPVREISKWAFESQKKLKSVTIRGFTSIGEGAFYNCENLESVALERVESISAKAFFGCSSLKKIDLSNIKIIGESVFENCKNITSVVFSENPLFKDLPERLFSYCTSLKSIDIPDYVENIGQYCFFNCSLDTINLSEGLKTIGSSAFANSPIKILKIPNSVNTISDSCFSDCKQLEQVRLSDNLRILSFGAFSHCSSLKSIVIPLFVENIERGCFLDCRNLATVNLPTSLRIIEDEAFHNCSSLKSIDIPKFVETIGTYCFADCEKLDSVKLPDSLKILSERAFYNCTSLKSIHFPDNLETLSERVFYNCTSLKSIHFPDNLKTLSEKSFANCSSLKSANIPATVTSIRRYVFNNCANLDVYLNWEDLNGITISEDAFSFTDSTENPVKSSIRLYVPEESKNVYYDVRDEFSTEFHFKGGTIFVPRTSVYEYEGLAFVVNPIAGTAKLVSNPITRNKSQIIIPHEFPYDPLQTRLTVNIIDDNVFRDNKNLNSIILPKTLESIGTAAFVGCEALTAIEIPAAVKSIGNYCFSSCSGLTTVILHEGLETIGANSFENCLSLRSIKIPSTSIFVDSDVFTNCDGLDVYLTWDNLRGVFISDNAFYSSIRLRIPKGTEDIYGYDDNANYYFRGGLLIPADEEEPVSQVYYTLLINSNIDDYSYRINDSIPHDNIAYIKADTRVHVKIEYDRNKYRLSNDNINFVISENTVLTLDFERLPDAIAYYSLQVKSNMENYNSIINGVARLYEEIIYIRENTSVTIDVEYDRSQYRLNNGAIYFVILKDTVLSLDFERLPEPEPEPEPEPEKPVQKPQYSLLVLYKADRGETILKTQTDEKYDSASIITVIAQPEKDYSFDYWLDKNGYIISLDKDYTFRIEKDTWLSAMFTKSASSINDAVEAGLYYRNGILFNPALYEVRLYDAAGKLMLLFTENEKQLDLPYEGICLIIARKGKEIIRQKIML
;
A
#
# COMPACT_ATOMS: atom_id res chain seq x y z
N MET A 1 -33.86 26.80 71.64
CA MET A 1 -34.17 27.69 70.49
C MET A 1 -33.25 27.47 69.27
N LEU A 2 -32.66 26.29 69.07
CA LEU A 2 -31.96 25.94 67.80
C LEU A 2 -32.42 24.61 67.18
N SER A 3 -33.35 23.88 67.81
CA SER A 3 -33.93 22.63 67.27
C SER A 3 -35.28 22.82 66.59
N SER A 4 -35.94 23.97 66.75
CA SER A 4 -37.32 24.21 66.27
C SER A 4 -37.41 24.87 64.87
N ASN A 5 -36.31 25.37 64.30
CA ASN A 5 -36.30 25.98 62.95
C ASN A 5 -35.92 25.00 61.81
N ILE A 6 -35.34 23.84 62.12
CA ILE A 6 -34.95 22.83 61.11
C ILE A 6 -36.15 21.98 60.66
N GLN A 7 -37.15 21.82 61.54
CA GLN A 7 -38.35 21.05 61.22
C GLN A 7 -39.32 21.84 60.32
N ILE A 8 -39.36 23.17 60.45
CA ILE A 8 -40.16 24.07 59.59
C ILE A 8 -39.50 24.24 58.21
N MET A 9 -38.17 24.29 58.10
CA MET A 9 -37.50 24.29 56.79
C MET A 9 -37.66 22.96 56.02
N ARG A 10 -37.67 21.81 56.71
CA ARG A 10 -37.95 20.51 56.06
C ARG A 10 -39.39 20.41 55.55
N GLN A 11 -40.37 20.97 56.25
CA GLN A 11 -41.78 20.96 55.78
C GLN A 11 -42.03 21.95 54.63
N THR A 12 -41.34 23.09 54.58
CA THR A 12 -41.47 24.07 53.48
C THR A 12 -40.77 23.61 52.19
N PHE A 13 -39.66 22.85 52.28
CA PHE A 13 -39.00 22.27 51.10
C PHE A 13 -39.76 21.08 50.49
N ILE A 14 -40.45 20.29 51.32
CA ILE A 14 -41.35 19.23 50.84
C ILE A 14 -42.58 19.86 50.14
N LEU A 15 -43.11 20.98 50.64
CA LEU A 15 -44.24 21.68 50.04
C LEU A 15 -43.90 22.40 48.71
N ILE A 16 -42.69 22.95 48.57
CA ILE A 16 -42.22 23.59 47.32
C ILE A 16 -41.81 22.54 46.27
N GLY A 17 -41.26 21.40 46.70
CA GLY A 17 -41.00 20.24 45.82
C GLY A 17 -42.28 19.61 45.26
N LEU A 18 -43.37 19.63 46.03
CA LEU A 18 -44.71 19.20 45.60
C LEU A 18 -45.37 20.18 44.61
N ILE A 19 -45.06 21.48 44.67
CA ILE A 19 -45.62 22.49 43.74
C ILE A 19 -44.88 22.47 42.38
N CYS A 20 -43.57 22.18 42.34
CA CYS A 20 -42.84 22.13 41.08
C CYS A 20 -43.03 20.83 40.27
N CYS A 21 -43.51 19.73 40.88
CA CYS A 21 -43.92 18.53 40.14
C CYS A 21 -45.29 18.69 39.45
N SER A 22 -46.09 19.69 39.83
CA SER A 22 -47.47 19.88 39.34
C SER A 22 -47.62 20.45 37.92
N LEU A 23 -46.53 20.63 37.16
CA LEU A 23 -46.58 21.27 35.84
C LEU A 23 -46.40 20.34 34.63
N TYR A 24 -46.03 19.07 34.80
CA TYR A 24 -45.87 18.15 33.65
C TYR A 24 -46.18 16.68 33.98
N CYS A 25 -47.44 16.36 34.29
CA CYS A 25 -48.03 15.07 33.93
C CYS A 25 -49.57 15.13 34.00
N LYS A 26 -50.23 14.78 32.90
CA LYS A 26 -51.67 14.62 32.84
C LYS A 26 -52.06 13.29 33.48
N SER A 27 -52.79 13.40 34.61
CA SER A 27 -53.52 12.42 35.42
C SER A 27 -52.87 12.09 36.77
N GLU A 28 -52.90 13.03 37.72
CA GLU A 28 -52.55 12.75 39.12
C GLU A 28 -53.80 12.28 39.88
N ASP A 29 -53.83 10.98 40.16
CA ASP A 29 -54.63 10.42 41.24
C ASP A 29 -53.99 10.87 42.57
N LYS A 30 -54.74 11.54 43.44
CA LYS A 30 -54.18 12.09 44.69
C LYS A 30 -53.85 10.95 45.65
N LEU A 31 -52.58 10.90 46.09
CA LEU A 31 -52.07 9.90 47.01
C LEU A 31 -52.09 10.42 48.45
N TYR A 32 -52.79 9.69 49.32
CA TYR A 32 -52.91 10.01 50.74
C TYR A 32 -52.24 8.93 51.60
N PRO A 33 -51.31 9.27 52.51
CA PRO A 33 -50.81 8.32 53.50
C PRO A 33 -51.96 7.79 54.36
N TYR A 34 -52.04 6.47 54.54
CA TYR A 34 -53.14 5.81 55.25
C TYR A 34 -52.67 5.15 56.55
N ASP A 35 -51.66 4.27 56.50
CA ASP A 35 -51.17 3.53 57.66
C ASP A 35 -49.74 3.02 57.43
N THR A 36 -49.02 2.65 58.49
CA THR A 36 -47.70 2.00 58.41
C THR A 36 -47.72 0.72 59.22
N ARG A 37 -47.35 -0.42 58.60
CA ARG A 37 -47.37 -1.74 59.22
C ARG A 37 -45.98 -2.38 59.21
N VAL A 38 -45.70 -3.18 60.23
CA VAL A 38 -44.50 -4.03 60.26
C VAL A 38 -44.92 -5.48 60.26
N ILE A 39 -44.53 -6.21 59.21
CA ILE A 39 -44.84 -7.63 59.02
C ILE A 39 -43.51 -8.33 58.75
N ASP A 40 -43.15 -9.33 59.55
CA ASP A 40 -41.88 -10.08 59.46
C ASP A 40 -40.63 -9.19 59.39
N GLY A 41 -40.65 -8.08 60.14
CA GLY A 41 -39.54 -7.11 60.20
C GLY A 41 -39.48 -6.12 59.03
N VAL A 42 -40.36 -6.24 58.04
CA VAL A 42 -40.47 -5.34 56.88
C VAL A 42 -41.52 -4.24 57.14
N VAL A 43 -41.19 -3.00 56.81
CA VAL A 43 -42.05 -1.82 56.99
C VAL A 43 -42.82 -1.56 55.69
N TYR A 44 -44.14 -1.61 55.77
CA TYR A 44 -45.07 -1.32 54.69
C TYR A 44 -45.77 0.01 54.95
N ASP A 45 -45.58 0.99 54.07
CA ASP A 45 -46.36 2.22 54.05
C ASP A 45 -47.57 2.03 53.12
N ILE A 46 -48.76 2.20 53.68
CA ILE A 46 -50.04 2.02 52.99
C ILE A 46 -50.54 3.39 52.59
N TYR A 47 -50.89 3.53 51.32
CA TYR A 47 -51.47 4.72 50.72
C TYR A 47 -52.90 4.43 50.26
N PHE A 48 -53.70 5.48 50.20
CA PHE A 48 -55.00 5.48 49.55
C PHE A 48 -54.93 6.38 48.31
N SER A 49 -55.33 5.83 47.16
CA SER A 49 -55.58 6.59 45.95
C SER A 49 -57.09 6.65 45.68
N GLU A 50 -57.54 7.76 45.11
CA GLU A 50 -58.97 7.97 44.83
C GLU A 50 -59.48 7.07 43.71
N THR A 51 -58.61 6.65 42.76
CA THR A 51 -59.02 5.82 41.63
C THR A 51 -58.78 4.31 41.79
N GLU A 52 -57.77 3.90 42.56
CA GLU A 52 -57.34 2.48 42.65
C GLU A 52 -57.52 1.88 44.06
N GLY A 53 -57.94 2.68 45.04
CA GLY A 53 -58.13 2.26 46.42
C GLY A 53 -56.82 2.17 47.20
N ARG A 54 -56.74 1.26 48.18
CA ARG A 54 -55.55 1.12 49.04
C ARG A 54 -54.48 0.27 48.39
N TYR A 55 -53.22 0.66 48.57
CA TYR A 55 -52.07 -0.14 48.19
C TYR A 55 -50.90 0.10 49.16
N ALA A 56 -49.93 -0.80 49.17
CA ALA A 56 -48.75 -0.74 50.03
C ALA A 56 -47.45 -0.64 49.22
N VAL A 57 -46.44 0.02 49.79
CA VAL A 57 -45.05 0.00 49.32
C VAL A 57 -44.14 -0.41 50.46
N ILE A 58 -43.04 -1.10 50.16
CA ILE A 58 -42.04 -1.42 51.19
C ILE A 58 -41.13 -0.22 51.38
N ALA A 59 -41.29 0.47 52.51
CA ALA A 59 -40.56 1.70 52.81
C ALA A 59 -39.23 1.46 53.53
N GLY A 60 -39.05 0.29 54.16
CA GLY A 60 -37.85 -0.01 54.91
C GLY A 60 -37.91 -1.32 55.67
N VAL A 61 -36.93 -1.54 56.54
CA VAL A 61 -36.91 -2.69 57.47
C VAL A 61 -36.52 -2.26 58.88
N LYS A 62 -36.97 -3.03 59.88
CA LYS A 62 -36.47 -2.92 61.25
C LYS A 62 -35.40 -3.98 61.48
N SER A 63 -34.13 -3.58 61.39
CA SER A 63 -32.97 -4.49 61.40
C SER A 63 -32.90 -5.46 62.60
N ASP A 64 -33.45 -5.09 63.75
CA ASP A 64 -33.52 -5.98 64.93
C ASP A 64 -34.53 -7.12 64.76
N LEU A 65 -35.56 -6.92 63.94
CA LEU A 65 -36.67 -7.84 63.71
C LEU A 65 -36.57 -8.59 62.37
N LEU A 66 -35.61 -8.22 61.51
CA LEU A 66 -35.46 -8.79 60.19
C LEU A 66 -34.98 -10.25 60.26
N ALA A 67 -35.73 -11.15 59.61
CA ALA A 67 -35.34 -12.55 59.43
C ALA A 67 -34.18 -12.69 58.43
N GLU A 68 -33.45 -13.82 58.50
CA GLU A 68 -32.40 -14.12 57.51
C GLU A 68 -32.99 -14.38 56.10
N SER A 69 -34.25 -14.80 56.03
CA SER A 69 -34.97 -15.04 54.79
C SER A 69 -36.27 -14.24 54.77
N VAL A 70 -36.47 -13.43 53.74
CA VAL A 70 -37.67 -12.60 53.58
C VAL A 70 -38.43 -13.03 52.34
N THR A 71 -39.73 -13.28 52.48
CA THR A 71 -40.65 -13.43 51.34
C THR A 71 -41.56 -12.22 51.30
N VAL A 72 -41.56 -11.50 50.18
CA VAL A 72 -42.48 -10.41 49.93
C VAL A 72 -43.60 -10.92 49.02
N TYR A 73 -44.86 -10.69 49.42
CA TYR A 73 -46.05 -11.10 48.68
C TYR A 73 -46.68 -9.94 47.89
N ASN A 74 -47.56 -10.25 46.91
CA ASN A 74 -48.31 -9.25 46.13
C ASN A 74 -49.34 -8.53 46.96
N THR A 75 -49.72 -9.09 48.10
CA THR A 75 -50.70 -8.51 49.00
C THR A 75 -50.25 -8.65 50.43
N ILE A 76 -50.69 -7.71 51.26
CA ILE A 76 -50.63 -7.82 52.72
C ILE A 76 -52.05 -7.88 53.27
N SER A 77 -52.28 -8.83 54.18
CA SER A 77 -53.56 -8.94 54.88
C SER A 77 -53.53 -8.04 56.12
N VAL A 78 -54.44 -7.08 56.17
CA VAL A 78 -54.70 -6.27 57.37
C VAL A 78 -56.02 -6.78 57.97
N THR A 79 -56.04 -7.06 59.28
CA THR A 79 -57.18 -7.68 59.97
C THR A 79 -58.50 -6.98 59.64
N ASN A 80 -59.50 -7.74 59.20
CA ASN A 80 -60.84 -7.31 58.78
C ASN A 80 -60.93 -6.48 57.48
N GLU A 81 -59.89 -6.51 56.63
CA GLU A 81 -59.87 -5.83 55.34
C GLU A 81 -59.64 -6.80 54.17
N LYS A 82 -60.02 -6.36 52.96
CA LYS A 82 -59.63 -7.04 51.72
C LYS A 82 -58.11 -6.90 51.54
N ASP A 83 -57.45 -7.96 51.10
CA ASP A 83 -56.00 -7.99 50.85
C ASP A 83 -55.53 -6.74 50.09
N ILE A 84 -54.55 -6.03 50.67
CA ILE A 84 -54.04 -4.76 50.14
C ILE A 84 -52.88 -5.08 49.19
N PRO A 85 -52.94 -4.69 47.91
CA PRO A 85 -51.86 -4.94 46.95
C PRO A 85 -50.58 -4.19 47.31
N VAL A 86 -49.44 -4.88 47.26
CA VAL A 86 -48.10 -4.30 47.34
C VAL A 86 -47.67 -3.91 45.92
N ARG A 87 -47.16 -2.70 45.71
CA ARG A 87 -46.79 -2.20 44.37
C ARG A 87 -45.29 -2.28 44.08
N GLU A 88 -44.47 -1.96 45.07
CA GLU A 88 -43.04 -1.82 44.86
C GLU A 88 -42.23 -1.93 46.15
N ILE A 89 -40.92 -2.13 45.97
CA ILE A 89 -39.92 -1.87 46.99
C ILE A 89 -39.42 -0.44 46.79
N SER A 90 -39.54 0.41 47.79
CA SER A 90 -39.07 1.80 47.72
C SER A 90 -37.55 1.86 47.63
N LYS A 91 -37.05 3.03 47.23
CA LYS A 91 -35.61 3.31 47.18
C LYS A 91 -34.97 3.05 48.56
N TRP A 92 -33.81 2.39 48.57
CA TRP A 92 -33.00 2.14 49.79
C TRP A 92 -33.67 1.30 50.90
N ALA A 93 -34.77 0.60 50.62
CA ALA A 93 -35.59 -0.05 51.66
C ALA A 93 -34.85 -1.10 52.51
N PHE A 94 -33.94 -1.87 51.91
CA PHE A 94 -33.09 -2.88 52.54
C PHE A 94 -31.61 -2.48 52.46
N GLU A 95 -31.27 -1.19 52.44
CA GLU A 95 -29.86 -0.79 52.40
C GLU A 95 -29.07 -1.39 53.58
N SER A 96 -27.89 -1.95 53.25
CA SER A 96 -26.86 -2.44 54.18
C SER A 96 -27.35 -3.51 55.18
N GLN A 97 -28.35 -4.31 54.83
CA GLN A 97 -28.92 -5.31 55.74
C GLN A 97 -28.06 -6.57 55.85
N LYS A 98 -27.17 -6.58 56.86
CA LYS A 98 -26.20 -7.67 57.08
C LYS A 98 -26.81 -9.00 57.53
N LYS A 99 -28.04 -9.02 58.04
CA LYS A 99 -28.70 -10.30 58.43
C LYS A 99 -29.34 -11.02 57.25
N LEU A 100 -29.63 -10.30 56.18
CA LEU A 100 -30.44 -10.81 55.07
C LEU A 100 -29.60 -11.76 54.19
N LYS A 101 -30.01 -13.02 54.11
CA LYS A 101 -29.36 -14.08 53.31
C LYS A 101 -30.16 -14.47 52.08
N SER A 102 -31.49 -14.34 52.09
CA SER A 102 -32.31 -14.66 50.91
C SER A 102 -33.56 -13.80 50.83
N VAL A 103 -33.93 -13.41 49.61
CA VAL A 103 -35.18 -12.68 49.34
C VAL A 103 -35.97 -13.40 48.25
N THR A 104 -37.26 -13.63 48.48
CA THR A 104 -38.21 -14.07 47.45
C THR A 104 -39.24 -12.97 47.23
N ILE A 105 -39.34 -12.46 46.00
CA ILE A 105 -40.29 -11.42 45.62
C ILE A 105 -41.41 -12.05 44.79
N ARG A 106 -42.57 -12.20 45.41
CA ARG A 106 -43.80 -12.68 44.80
C ARG A 106 -44.69 -11.48 44.55
N GLY A 107 -44.87 -11.10 43.30
CA GLY A 107 -46.17 -10.57 42.91
C GLY A 107 -46.34 -9.08 42.59
N PHE A 108 -45.30 -8.25 42.65
CA PHE A 108 -45.35 -6.87 42.16
C PHE A 108 -44.18 -6.54 41.23
N THR A 109 -44.30 -5.44 40.48
CA THR A 109 -43.59 -5.25 39.21
C THR A 109 -42.27 -4.49 39.30
N SER A 110 -41.95 -3.80 40.41
CA SER A 110 -40.77 -2.92 40.47
C SER A 110 -39.96 -3.01 41.77
N ILE A 111 -38.62 -2.92 41.62
CA ILE A 111 -37.65 -2.75 42.70
C ILE A 111 -37.00 -1.36 42.57
N GLY A 112 -37.08 -0.56 43.63
CA GLY A 112 -36.56 0.80 43.69
C GLY A 112 -35.03 0.90 43.71
N GLU A 113 -34.55 2.11 43.45
CA GLU A 113 -33.12 2.44 43.39
C GLU A 113 -32.42 2.10 44.72
N GLY A 114 -31.29 1.40 44.65
CA GLY A 114 -30.52 1.04 45.85
C GLY A 114 -31.26 0.15 46.86
N ALA A 115 -32.38 -0.48 46.48
CA ALA A 115 -33.26 -1.20 47.41
C ALA A 115 -32.52 -2.21 48.30
N PHE A 116 -31.53 -2.95 47.79
CA PHE A 116 -30.69 -3.92 48.52
C PHE A 116 -29.21 -3.52 48.50
N TYR A 117 -28.90 -2.24 48.35
CA TYR A 117 -27.53 -1.74 48.29
C TYR A 117 -26.68 -2.23 49.47
N ASN A 118 -25.51 -2.81 49.20
CA ASN A 118 -24.57 -3.38 50.17
C ASN A 118 -25.17 -4.43 51.14
N CYS A 119 -26.16 -5.22 50.71
CA CYS A 119 -26.55 -6.43 51.41
C CYS A 119 -25.52 -7.56 51.23
N GLU A 120 -24.34 -7.42 51.82
CA GLU A 120 -23.17 -8.27 51.56
C GLU A 120 -23.42 -9.78 51.79
N ASN A 121 -24.32 -10.15 52.71
CA ASN A 121 -24.65 -11.55 53.04
C ASN A 121 -25.81 -12.13 52.22
N LEU A 122 -26.40 -11.37 51.30
CA LEU A 122 -27.50 -11.83 50.45
C LEU A 122 -26.99 -12.86 49.45
N GLU A 123 -27.31 -14.13 49.66
CA GLU A 123 -26.83 -15.25 48.85
C GLU A 123 -27.75 -15.59 47.66
N SER A 124 -29.05 -15.31 47.79
CA SER A 124 -30.06 -15.67 46.78
C SER A 124 -31.21 -14.68 46.69
N VAL A 125 -31.66 -14.42 45.46
CA VAL A 125 -32.81 -13.59 45.14
C VAL A 125 -33.69 -14.34 44.14
N ALA A 126 -34.98 -14.50 44.45
CA ALA A 126 -35.97 -15.07 43.55
C ALA A 126 -36.95 -13.99 43.09
N LEU A 127 -37.03 -13.78 41.76
CA LEU A 127 -37.80 -12.71 41.11
C LEU A 127 -38.98 -13.30 40.31
N GLU A 128 -40.09 -13.65 40.98
CA GLU A 128 -41.17 -14.41 40.33
C GLU A 128 -42.04 -13.58 39.37
N ARG A 129 -42.26 -12.29 39.65
CA ARG A 129 -43.10 -11.38 38.83
C ARG A 129 -42.55 -9.94 38.71
N VAL A 130 -41.27 -9.77 39.03
CA VAL A 130 -40.63 -8.46 38.90
C VAL A 130 -40.40 -8.19 37.43
N GLU A 131 -40.83 -7.02 36.97
CA GLU A 131 -40.66 -6.57 35.57
C GLU A 131 -39.65 -5.42 35.47
N SER A 132 -39.32 -4.76 36.57
CA SER A 132 -38.40 -3.63 36.57
C SER A 132 -37.49 -3.60 37.79
N ILE A 133 -36.21 -3.32 37.56
CA ILE A 133 -35.20 -3.16 38.60
C ILE A 133 -34.49 -1.82 38.37
N SER A 134 -34.59 -0.90 39.31
CA SER A 134 -33.98 0.42 39.21
C SER A 134 -32.49 0.40 39.55
N ALA A 135 -31.78 1.49 39.24
CA ALA A 135 -30.33 1.61 39.37
C ALA A 135 -29.81 1.19 40.75
N LYS A 136 -28.65 0.50 40.78
CA LYS A 136 -27.95 0.08 42.00
C LYS A 136 -28.76 -0.80 42.96
N ALA A 137 -29.90 -1.36 42.54
CA ALA A 137 -30.80 -2.09 43.43
C ALA A 137 -30.11 -3.24 44.19
N PHE A 138 -29.13 -3.93 43.60
CA PHE A 138 -28.36 -5.00 44.25
C PHE A 138 -26.86 -4.72 44.32
N PHE A 139 -26.46 -3.45 44.18
CA PHE A 139 -25.04 -3.05 44.21
C PHE A 139 -24.37 -3.60 45.49
N GLY A 140 -23.19 -4.20 45.36
CA GLY A 140 -22.41 -4.66 46.50
C GLY A 140 -23.00 -5.87 47.26
N CYS A 141 -24.00 -6.57 46.69
CA CYS A 141 -24.48 -7.85 47.22
C CYS A 141 -23.46 -8.98 46.96
N SER A 142 -22.30 -8.89 47.61
CA SER A 142 -21.10 -9.66 47.27
C SER A 142 -21.23 -11.17 47.43
N SER A 143 -22.18 -11.66 48.23
CA SER A 143 -22.47 -13.10 48.39
C SER A 143 -23.46 -13.68 47.37
N LEU A 144 -24.07 -12.86 46.52
CA LEU A 144 -25.10 -13.30 45.57
C LEU A 144 -24.49 -14.22 44.52
N LYS A 145 -25.03 -15.43 44.36
CA LYS A 145 -24.42 -16.49 43.52
C LYS A 145 -25.01 -16.60 42.12
N LYS A 146 -26.32 -16.39 42.01
CA LYS A 146 -27.10 -16.57 40.78
C LYS A 146 -28.14 -15.47 40.68
N ILE A 147 -28.38 -15.02 39.46
CA ILE A 147 -29.49 -14.12 39.15
C ILE A 147 -30.26 -14.61 37.93
N ASP A 148 -31.58 -14.51 38.00
CA ASP A 148 -32.50 -14.82 36.91
C ASP A 148 -33.15 -13.52 36.44
N LEU A 149 -32.89 -13.14 35.18
CA LEU A 149 -33.41 -11.93 34.54
C LEU A 149 -34.57 -12.23 33.58
N SER A 150 -35.13 -13.44 33.62
CA SER A 150 -36.08 -13.92 32.61
C SER A 150 -37.39 -13.13 32.52
N ASN A 151 -37.81 -12.45 33.59
CA ASN A 151 -39.06 -11.67 33.62
C ASN A 151 -38.84 -10.14 33.57
N ILE A 152 -37.58 -9.70 33.52
CA ILE A 152 -37.24 -8.28 33.62
C ILE A 152 -37.47 -7.61 32.26
N LYS A 153 -38.19 -6.48 32.24
CA LYS A 153 -38.43 -5.60 31.07
C LYS A 153 -37.62 -4.32 31.10
N ILE A 154 -37.29 -3.83 32.29
CA ILE A 154 -36.52 -2.61 32.50
C ILE A 154 -35.46 -2.90 33.57
N ILE A 155 -34.20 -2.63 33.26
CA ILE A 155 -33.11 -2.78 34.21
C ILE A 155 -32.24 -1.52 34.20
N GLY A 156 -31.97 -0.98 35.38
CA GLY A 156 -31.15 0.21 35.58
C GLY A 156 -29.65 -0.08 35.57
N GLU A 157 -28.85 0.97 35.59
CA GLU A 157 -27.39 0.92 35.68
C GLU A 157 -26.89 0.34 37.02
N SER A 158 -25.68 -0.24 36.99
CA SER A 158 -24.96 -0.73 38.18
C SER A 158 -25.75 -1.67 39.10
N VAL A 159 -26.80 -2.35 38.60
CA VAL A 159 -27.69 -3.15 39.45
C VAL A 159 -26.95 -4.26 40.18
N PHE A 160 -26.02 -4.96 39.53
CA PHE A 160 -25.22 -6.04 40.12
C PHE A 160 -23.73 -5.68 40.21
N GLU A 161 -23.37 -4.40 40.16
CA GLU A 161 -21.98 -3.98 40.32
C GLU A 161 -21.45 -4.41 41.69
N ASN A 162 -20.20 -4.89 41.75
CA ASN A 162 -19.55 -5.45 42.95
C ASN A 162 -20.23 -6.70 43.55
N CYS A 163 -21.10 -7.40 42.79
CA CYS A 163 -21.63 -8.71 43.19
C CYS A 163 -20.61 -9.82 42.88
N LYS A 164 -19.52 -9.84 43.66
CA LYS A 164 -18.29 -10.61 43.40
C LYS A 164 -18.48 -12.12 43.23
N ASN A 165 -19.53 -12.72 43.79
CA ASN A 165 -19.77 -14.17 43.76
C ASN A 165 -20.80 -14.63 42.73
N ILE A 166 -21.30 -13.74 41.86
CA ILE A 166 -22.20 -14.17 40.78
C ILE A 166 -21.43 -15.09 39.84
N THR A 167 -21.95 -16.30 39.65
CA THR A 167 -21.39 -17.34 38.77
C THR A 167 -22.30 -17.69 37.61
N SER A 168 -23.59 -17.33 37.70
CA SER A 168 -24.60 -17.67 36.69
C SER A 168 -25.62 -16.53 36.58
N VAL A 169 -25.84 -16.11 35.34
CA VAL A 169 -26.90 -15.17 34.93
C VAL A 169 -27.81 -15.93 33.97
N VAL A 170 -29.11 -15.94 34.22
CA VAL A 170 -30.10 -16.57 33.34
C VAL A 170 -30.85 -15.48 32.59
N PHE A 171 -30.86 -15.58 31.26
CA PHE A 171 -31.68 -14.77 30.37
C PHE A 171 -32.91 -15.57 29.90
N SER A 172 -33.97 -14.85 29.53
CA SER A 172 -35.20 -15.45 29.00
C SER A 172 -35.06 -15.80 27.52
N GLU A 173 -35.81 -16.80 27.04
CA GLU A 173 -35.93 -17.09 25.60
C GLU A 173 -36.84 -16.08 24.85
N ASN A 174 -37.62 -15.27 25.59
CA ASN A 174 -38.51 -14.23 25.07
C ASN A 174 -37.94 -12.81 25.35
N PRO A 175 -37.97 -11.90 24.37
CA PRO A 175 -37.36 -10.57 24.49
C PRO A 175 -38.16 -9.68 25.45
N LEU A 176 -37.48 -9.11 26.47
CA LEU A 176 -38.12 -8.19 27.42
C LEU A 176 -37.37 -6.86 27.60
N PHE A 177 -36.02 -6.85 27.58
CA PHE A 177 -35.19 -5.64 27.41
C PHE A 177 -34.13 -5.86 26.34
N LYS A 178 -33.78 -4.80 25.60
CA LYS A 178 -32.81 -4.86 24.48
C LYS A 178 -31.40 -4.44 24.87
N ASP A 179 -31.26 -3.73 25.98
CA ASP A 179 -30.01 -3.09 26.38
C ASP A 179 -29.53 -3.67 27.70
N LEU A 180 -28.27 -4.11 27.74
CA LEU A 180 -27.56 -4.32 29.00
C LEU A 180 -26.99 -2.97 29.46
N PRO A 181 -27.48 -2.36 30.55
CA PRO A 181 -27.11 -1.01 30.95
C PRO A 181 -25.66 -0.89 31.45
N GLU A 182 -25.22 0.36 31.62
CA GLU A 182 -23.90 0.72 32.13
C GLU A 182 -23.60 0.03 33.47
N ARG A 183 -22.38 -0.51 33.58
CA ARG A 183 -21.84 -1.18 34.79
C ARG A 183 -22.68 -2.33 35.35
N LEU A 184 -23.63 -2.89 34.61
CA LEU A 184 -24.58 -3.88 35.13
C LEU A 184 -23.94 -4.99 35.98
N PHE A 185 -22.84 -5.58 35.50
CA PHE A 185 -22.08 -6.65 36.14
C PHE A 185 -20.62 -6.26 36.44
N SER A 186 -20.29 -4.98 36.48
CA SER A 186 -18.93 -4.50 36.76
C SER A 186 -18.40 -5.09 38.08
N TYR A 187 -17.16 -5.57 38.10
CA TYR A 187 -16.52 -6.28 39.24
C TYR A 187 -17.22 -7.59 39.68
N CYS A 188 -17.96 -8.28 38.81
CA CYS A 188 -18.43 -9.65 39.05
C CYS A 188 -17.28 -10.66 38.84
N THR A 189 -16.34 -10.69 39.78
CA THR A 189 -15.07 -11.43 39.67
C THR A 189 -15.20 -12.96 39.70
N SER A 190 -16.39 -13.53 39.92
CA SER A 190 -16.63 -14.99 39.82
C SER A 190 -17.36 -15.41 38.55
N LEU A 191 -17.78 -14.45 37.71
CA LEU A 191 -18.49 -14.73 36.46
C LEU A 191 -17.47 -15.15 35.39
N LYS A 192 -17.51 -16.42 35.00
CA LYS A 192 -16.55 -17.03 34.05
C LYS A 192 -17.02 -17.06 32.60
N SER A 193 -18.32 -17.18 32.40
CA SER A 193 -18.92 -17.24 31.06
C SER A 193 -20.22 -16.46 31.03
N ILE A 194 -20.51 -15.89 29.86
CA ILE A 194 -21.79 -15.23 29.60
C ILE A 194 -22.22 -15.50 28.16
N ASP A 195 -23.50 -15.89 28.01
CA ASP A 195 -24.15 -16.07 26.73
C ASP A 195 -25.11 -14.89 26.52
N ILE A 196 -24.79 -14.03 25.56
CA ILE A 196 -25.62 -12.87 25.22
C ILE A 196 -26.70 -13.34 24.23
N PRO A 197 -28.00 -13.21 24.54
CA PRO A 197 -29.07 -13.70 23.68
C PRO A 197 -29.27 -12.80 22.45
N ASP A 198 -29.87 -13.35 21.39
CA ASP A 198 -30.05 -12.70 20.08
C ASP A 198 -30.92 -11.42 20.10
N TYR A 199 -31.70 -11.19 21.15
CA TYR A 199 -32.52 -9.98 21.26
C TYR A 199 -31.80 -8.79 21.92
N VAL A 200 -30.62 -9.01 22.50
CA VAL A 200 -29.81 -7.93 23.08
C VAL A 200 -29.13 -7.17 21.96
N GLU A 201 -29.50 -5.90 21.80
CA GLU A 201 -28.99 -5.03 20.76
C GLU A 201 -27.78 -4.22 21.25
N ASN A 202 -27.66 -3.92 22.54
CA ASN A 202 -26.60 -3.04 23.06
C ASN A 202 -26.01 -3.53 24.39
N ILE A 203 -24.69 -3.48 24.49
CA ILE A 203 -23.96 -3.67 25.76
C ILE A 203 -23.41 -2.33 26.21
N GLY A 204 -23.80 -1.88 27.39
CA GLY A 204 -23.47 -0.57 27.94
C GLY A 204 -22.00 -0.44 28.35
N GLN A 205 -21.59 0.80 28.62
CA GLN A 205 -20.25 1.13 29.09
C GLN A 205 -19.91 0.35 30.38
N TYR A 206 -18.69 -0.16 30.50
CA TYR A 206 -18.22 -0.92 31.67
C TYR A 206 -19.11 -2.11 32.10
N CYS A 207 -20.03 -2.60 31.25
CA CYS A 207 -21.06 -3.57 31.65
C CYS A 207 -20.48 -4.82 32.34
N PHE A 208 -19.37 -5.35 31.84
CA PHE A 208 -18.62 -6.48 32.37
C PHE A 208 -17.17 -6.11 32.74
N PHE A 209 -16.93 -4.84 33.09
CA PHE A 209 -15.59 -4.38 33.48
C PHE A 209 -15.05 -5.20 34.65
N ASN A 210 -13.80 -5.66 34.56
CA ASN A 210 -13.11 -6.42 35.61
C ASN A 210 -13.88 -7.68 36.05
N CYS A 211 -14.53 -8.37 35.11
CA CYS A 211 -15.10 -9.69 35.31
C CYS A 211 -14.05 -10.79 35.04
N SER A 212 -14.26 -12.00 35.56
CA SER A 212 -13.37 -13.14 35.27
C SER A 212 -13.81 -13.96 34.06
N LEU A 213 -14.38 -13.28 33.05
CA LEU A 213 -14.89 -13.91 31.83
C LEU A 213 -13.72 -14.52 31.03
N ASP A 214 -13.67 -15.85 30.93
CA ASP A 214 -12.75 -16.57 30.05
C ASP A 214 -13.39 -16.91 28.69
N THR A 215 -14.73 -17.03 28.67
CA THR A 215 -15.55 -17.40 27.53
C THR A 215 -16.71 -16.43 27.39
N ILE A 216 -16.96 -15.96 26.16
CA ILE A 216 -18.09 -15.08 25.85
C ILE A 216 -18.69 -15.47 24.50
N ASN A 217 -20.01 -15.57 24.46
CA ASN A 217 -20.76 -15.73 23.22
C ASN A 217 -21.57 -14.47 22.94
N LEU A 218 -21.16 -13.72 21.92
CA LEU A 218 -21.87 -12.54 21.40
C LEU A 218 -22.80 -12.98 20.25
N SER A 219 -24.04 -12.50 20.25
CA SER A 219 -25.06 -12.86 19.27
C SER A 219 -25.09 -11.92 18.05
N GLU A 220 -25.63 -12.40 16.92
CA GLU A 220 -25.83 -11.61 15.69
C GLU A 220 -26.95 -10.54 15.80
N GLY A 221 -27.61 -10.43 16.96
CA GLY A 221 -28.52 -9.32 17.25
C GLY A 221 -27.81 -8.07 17.77
N LEU A 222 -26.56 -8.21 18.20
CA LEU A 222 -25.80 -7.16 18.87
C LEU A 222 -25.36 -6.08 17.89
N LYS A 223 -25.70 -4.82 18.16
CA LYS A 223 -25.37 -3.65 17.33
C LYS A 223 -24.18 -2.88 17.87
N THR A 224 -24.13 -2.68 19.20
CA THR A 224 -23.09 -1.86 19.84
C THR A 224 -22.51 -2.52 21.08
N ILE A 225 -21.22 -2.25 21.31
CA ILE A 225 -20.51 -2.63 22.52
C ILE A 225 -19.83 -1.38 23.09
N GLY A 226 -20.27 -0.95 24.26
CA GLY A 226 -19.85 0.30 24.89
C GLY A 226 -18.40 0.28 25.40
N SER A 227 -17.89 1.47 25.71
CA SER A 227 -16.49 1.66 26.12
C SER A 227 -16.15 0.84 27.36
N SER A 228 -14.96 0.24 27.37
CA SER A 228 -14.47 -0.60 28.47
C SER A 228 -15.42 -1.71 28.92
N ALA A 229 -16.40 -2.12 28.10
CA ALA A 229 -17.44 -3.08 28.49
C ALA A 229 -16.85 -4.41 28.97
N PHE A 230 -15.74 -4.86 28.38
CA PHE A 230 -15.07 -6.12 28.71
C PHE A 230 -13.64 -5.93 29.22
N ALA A 231 -13.23 -4.70 29.52
CA ALA A 231 -11.85 -4.43 29.92
C ALA A 231 -11.46 -5.17 31.20
N ASN A 232 -10.19 -5.59 31.25
CA ASN A 232 -9.60 -6.43 32.30
C ASN A 232 -10.31 -7.78 32.51
N SER A 233 -10.86 -8.37 31.44
CA SER A 233 -11.41 -9.75 31.46
C SER A 233 -10.43 -10.75 30.85
N PRO A 234 -10.25 -11.96 31.42
CA PRO A 234 -9.32 -12.98 30.92
C PRO A 234 -9.85 -13.75 29.68
N ILE A 235 -10.53 -13.05 28.76
CA ILE A 235 -11.11 -13.63 27.54
C ILE A 235 -10.00 -14.19 26.67
N LYS A 236 -10.14 -15.43 26.18
CA LYS A 236 -9.13 -16.08 25.32
C LYS A 236 -9.40 -15.95 23.83
N ILE A 237 -10.66 -16.12 23.44
CA ILE A 237 -11.11 -16.09 22.05
C ILE A 237 -12.29 -15.13 21.99
N LEU A 238 -12.19 -14.16 21.08
CA LEU A 238 -13.21 -13.16 20.86
C LEU A 238 -13.71 -13.25 19.42
N LYS A 239 -15.03 -13.34 19.26
CA LYS A 239 -15.71 -13.28 17.97
C LYS A 239 -16.71 -12.13 18.02
N ILE A 240 -16.42 -11.06 17.29
CA ILE A 240 -17.32 -9.94 17.13
C ILE A 240 -18.30 -10.30 15.99
N PRO A 241 -19.62 -10.30 16.25
CA PRO A 241 -20.63 -10.65 15.24
C PRO A 241 -20.73 -9.56 14.16
N ASN A 242 -21.14 -9.93 12.94
CA ASN A 242 -21.15 -9.02 11.80
C ASN A 242 -22.22 -7.91 11.90
N SER A 243 -23.17 -8.08 12.81
CA SER A 243 -24.14 -7.06 13.22
C SER A 243 -23.50 -5.86 13.95
N VAL A 244 -22.30 -6.02 14.52
CA VAL A 244 -21.57 -4.94 15.20
C VAL A 244 -20.78 -4.12 14.18
N ASN A 245 -21.10 -2.83 14.09
CA ASN A 245 -20.42 -1.88 13.21
C ASN A 245 -19.36 -1.01 13.93
N THR A 246 -19.39 -0.97 15.26
CA THR A 246 -18.55 -0.12 16.09
C THR A 246 -18.12 -0.87 17.35
N ILE A 247 -16.83 -0.85 17.65
CA ILE A 247 -16.26 -1.26 18.94
C ILE A 247 -15.80 0.02 19.63
N SER A 248 -16.40 0.38 20.76
CA SER A 248 -16.06 1.62 21.45
C SER A 248 -14.71 1.56 22.18
N ASP A 249 -14.26 2.73 22.65
CA ASP A 249 -12.96 2.94 23.28
C ASP A 249 -12.65 1.93 24.39
N SER A 250 -11.44 1.39 24.37
CA SER A 250 -10.90 0.48 25.40
C SER A 250 -11.77 -0.74 25.70
N CYS A 251 -12.69 -1.11 24.79
CA CYS A 251 -13.70 -2.15 25.04
C CYS A 251 -13.09 -3.48 25.56
N PHE A 252 -11.95 -3.88 25.02
CA PHE A 252 -11.20 -5.08 25.37
C PHE A 252 -9.80 -4.78 25.93
N SER A 253 -9.57 -3.58 26.48
CA SER A 253 -8.27 -3.25 27.08
C SER A 253 -7.95 -4.18 28.26
N ASP A 254 -6.66 -4.46 28.49
CA ASP A 254 -6.18 -5.37 29.54
C ASP A 254 -6.74 -6.81 29.46
N CYS A 255 -7.31 -7.23 28.33
CA CYS A 255 -7.65 -8.64 28.08
C CYS A 255 -6.37 -9.46 27.84
N LYS A 256 -5.54 -9.61 28.87
CA LYS A 256 -4.16 -10.11 28.77
C LYS A 256 -4.05 -11.57 28.29
N GLN A 257 -5.13 -12.35 28.35
CA GLN A 257 -5.20 -13.72 27.85
C GLN A 257 -5.80 -13.83 26.44
N LEU A 258 -6.13 -12.71 25.79
CA LEU A 258 -6.74 -12.71 24.46
C LEU A 258 -5.73 -13.18 23.43
N GLU A 259 -5.96 -14.36 22.87
CA GLU A 259 -5.06 -15.01 21.91
C GLU A 259 -5.57 -14.87 20.47
N GLN A 260 -6.89 -14.89 20.28
CA GLN A 260 -7.54 -14.88 18.96
C GLN A 260 -8.71 -13.91 18.93
N VAL A 261 -8.75 -13.08 17.88
CA VAL A 261 -9.82 -12.13 17.63
C VAL A 261 -10.31 -12.32 16.19
N ARG A 262 -11.62 -12.51 16.04
CA ARG A 262 -12.33 -12.32 14.76
C ARG A 262 -13.15 -11.04 14.88
N LEU A 263 -12.79 -10.04 14.08
CA LEU A 263 -13.51 -8.78 13.98
C LEU A 263 -14.69 -8.92 13.02
N SER A 264 -15.65 -8.00 13.13
CA SER A 264 -16.78 -7.88 12.20
C SER A 264 -16.30 -7.32 10.86
N ASP A 265 -16.80 -7.88 9.76
CA ASP A 265 -16.49 -7.41 8.41
C ASP A 265 -17.02 -5.98 8.15
N ASN A 266 -17.96 -5.51 8.97
CA ASN A 266 -18.61 -4.21 8.84
C ASN A 266 -17.96 -3.08 9.65
N LEU A 267 -16.88 -3.33 10.38
CA LEU A 267 -16.19 -2.28 11.14
C LEU A 267 -15.62 -1.21 10.21
N ARG A 268 -15.80 0.06 10.58
CA ARG A 268 -15.23 1.22 9.89
C ARG A 268 -14.03 1.83 10.60
N ILE A 269 -13.98 1.67 11.93
CA ILE A 269 -12.99 2.28 12.80
C ILE A 269 -12.60 1.25 13.85
N LEU A 270 -11.32 1.23 14.21
CA LEU A 270 -10.84 0.59 15.43
C LEU A 270 -10.50 1.67 16.45
N SER A 271 -11.32 1.76 17.49
CA SER A 271 -11.31 2.91 18.40
C SER A 271 -10.17 2.93 19.42
N PHE A 272 -10.00 4.09 20.06
CA PHE A 272 -8.99 4.39 21.06
C PHE A 272 -8.79 3.23 22.06
N GLY A 273 -7.58 2.68 22.10
CA GLY A 273 -7.20 1.66 23.07
C GLY A 273 -8.00 0.36 23.05
N ALA A 274 -8.80 0.07 22.01
CA ALA A 274 -9.76 -1.04 22.00
C ALA A 274 -9.17 -2.40 22.39
N PHE A 275 -7.90 -2.67 22.02
CA PHE A 275 -7.15 -3.88 22.36
C PHE A 275 -5.86 -3.59 23.14
N SER A 276 -5.76 -2.42 23.80
CA SER A 276 -4.56 -2.05 24.57
C SER A 276 -4.24 -3.09 25.66
N HIS A 277 -2.96 -3.37 25.86
CA HIS A 277 -2.41 -4.37 26.79
C HIS A 277 -2.92 -5.82 26.57
N CYS A 278 -3.44 -6.17 25.38
CA CYS A 278 -3.77 -7.54 24.99
C CYS A 278 -2.50 -8.37 24.69
N SER A 279 -1.66 -8.54 25.71
CA SER A 279 -0.29 -9.06 25.60
C SER A 279 -0.16 -10.51 25.09
N SER A 280 -1.25 -11.28 25.00
CA SER A 280 -1.24 -12.64 24.42
C SER A 280 -1.67 -12.70 22.95
N LEU A 281 -2.14 -11.58 22.38
CA LEU A 281 -2.64 -11.54 21.00
C LEU A 281 -1.47 -11.75 20.04
N LYS A 282 -1.57 -12.76 19.17
CA LYS A 282 -0.46 -13.15 18.26
C LYS A 282 -0.60 -12.55 16.87
N SER A 283 -1.83 -12.45 16.40
CA SER A 283 -2.14 -12.03 15.03
C SER A 283 -3.50 -11.35 14.99
N ILE A 284 -3.65 -10.35 14.13
CA ILE A 284 -4.95 -9.77 13.84
C ILE A 284 -5.12 -9.45 12.35
N VAL A 285 -6.33 -9.70 11.85
CA VAL A 285 -6.76 -9.30 10.50
C VAL A 285 -7.72 -8.13 10.67
N ILE A 286 -7.33 -6.98 10.14
CA ILE A 286 -8.15 -5.77 10.19
C ILE A 286 -9.12 -5.78 8.99
N PRO A 287 -10.44 -5.60 9.20
CA PRO A 287 -11.45 -5.69 8.14
C PRO A 287 -11.28 -4.69 6.99
N LEU A 288 -11.76 -5.07 5.80
CA LEU A 288 -11.57 -4.33 4.53
C LEU A 288 -12.12 -2.90 4.53
N PHE A 289 -13.09 -2.58 5.39
CA PHE A 289 -13.71 -1.24 5.43
C PHE A 289 -13.18 -0.37 6.57
N VAL A 290 -12.15 -0.80 7.30
CA VAL A 290 -11.54 0.03 8.35
C VAL A 290 -10.70 1.12 7.71
N GLU A 291 -11.05 2.38 7.99
CA GLU A 291 -10.37 3.56 7.45
C GLU A 291 -9.39 4.20 8.46
N ASN A 292 -9.65 4.00 9.76
CA ASN A 292 -8.84 4.55 10.85
C ASN A 292 -8.51 3.49 11.92
N ILE A 293 -7.24 3.45 12.32
CA ILE A 293 -6.78 2.81 13.55
C ILE A 293 -6.42 3.92 14.54
N GLU A 294 -7.28 4.11 15.53
CA GLU A 294 -7.17 5.21 16.48
C GLU A 294 -6.06 4.99 17.51
N ARG A 295 -5.76 6.07 18.25
CA ARG A 295 -4.66 6.12 19.19
C ARG A 295 -4.64 4.92 20.15
N GLY A 296 -3.45 4.32 20.28
CA GLY A 296 -3.18 3.25 21.25
C GLY A 296 -3.97 1.95 21.05
N CYS A 297 -4.64 1.74 19.90
CA CYS A 297 -5.52 0.60 19.68
C CYS A 297 -4.89 -0.76 20.05
N PHE A 298 -3.62 -0.97 19.71
CA PHE A 298 -2.82 -2.16 20.04
C PHE A 298 -1.61 -1.85 20.94
N LEU A 299 -1.66 -0.77 21.73
CA LEU A 299 -0.61 -0.43 22.70
C LEU A 299 -0.28 -1.65 23.59
N ASP A 300 1.00 -1.93 23.80
CA ASP A 300 1.49 -3.02 24.67
C ASP A 300 0.99 -4.43 24.29
N CYS A 301 0.60 -4.65 23.03
CA CYS A 301 0.31 -5.99 22.48
C CYS A 301 1.62 -6.76 22.18
N ARG A 302 2.40 -7.05 23.22
CA ARG A 302 3.80 -7.53 23.12
C ARG A 302 4.02 -8.82 22.32
N ASN A 303 3.02 -9.69 22.21
CA ASN A 303 3.10 -10.92 21.41
C ASN A 303 2.54 -10.78 19.98
N LEU A 304 2.04 -9.59 19.60
CA LEU A 304 1.47 -9.35 18.28
C LEU A 304 2.59 -9.40 17.24
N ALA A 305 2.62 -10.49 16.48
CA ALA A 305 3.68 -10.79 15.52
C ALA A 305 3.29 -10.45 14.08
N THR A 306 2.00 -10.49 13.77
CA THR A 306 1.47 -10.27 12.41
C THR A 306 0.21 -9.41 12.44
N VAL A 307 0.18 -8.36 11.63
CA VAL A 307 -0.98 -7.47 11.45
C VAL A 307 -1.27 -7.36 9.97
N ASN A 308 -2.47 -7.75 9.54
CA ASN A 308 -2.91 -7.56 8.16
C ASN A 308 -3.75 -6.28 8.09
N LEU A 309 -3.15 -5.20 7.55
CA LEU A 309 -3.81 -3.91 7.35
C LEU A 309 -4.65 -3.92 6.05
N PRO A 310 -5.81 -3.23 6.00
CA PRO A 310 -6.67 -3.22 4.83
C PRO A 310 -6.26 -2.12 3.84
N THR A 311 -6.58 -2.29 2.56
CA THR A 311 -6.28 -1.28 1.51
C THR A 311 -7.09 0.00 1.66
N SER A 312 -8.18 -0.01 2.43
CA SER A 312 -8.99 1.15 2.79
C SER A 312 -8.35 2.07 3.82
N LEU A 313 -7.30 1.63 4.52
CA LEU A 313 -6.73 2.38 5.62
C LEU A 313 -6.19 3.74 5.14
N ARG A 314 -6.51 4.79 5.90
CA ARG A 314 -6.09 6.17 5.64
C ARG A 314 -5.23 6.75 6.74
N ILE A 315 -5.53 6.38 7.99
CA ILE A 315 -4.92 6.99 9.18
C ILE A 315 -4.48 5.89 10.14
N ILE A 316 -3.25 6.01 10.64
CA ILE A 316 -2.73 5.27 11.78
C ILE A 316 -2.28 6.30 12.82
N GLU A 317 -3.04 6.41 13.89
CA GLU A 317 -2.84 7.43 14.91
C GLU A 317 -1.71 7.11 15.90
N ASP A 318 -1.49 8.01 16.85
CA ASP A 318 -0.44 7.93 17.85
C ASP A 318 -0.47 6.61 18.64
N GLU A 319 0.69 6.07 18.99
CA GLU A 319 0.83 4.90 19.87
C GLU A 319 0.11 3.61 19.39
N ALA A 320 -0.46 3.59 18.18
CA ALA A 320 -1.36 2.53 17.71
C ALA A 320 -0.78 1.11 17.85
N PHE A 321 0.53 0.94 17.63
CA PHE A 321 1.27 -0.31 17.77
C PHE A 321 2.47 -0.18 18.73
N HIS A 322 2.47 0.80 19.64
CA HIS A 322 3.57 1.02 20.58
C HIS A 322 3.78 -0.23 21.45
N ASN A 323 5.02 -0.69 21.56
CA ASN A 323 5.47 -1.86 22.31
C ASN A 323 4.84 -3.18 21.84
N CYS A 324 4.52 -3.28 20.55
CA CYS A 324 4.28 -4.55 19.86
C CYS A 324 5.62 -5.27 19.59
N SER A 325 6.35 -5.61 20.65
CA SER A 325 7.75 -6.07 20.58
C SER A 325 7.99 -7.38 19.82
N SER A 326 6.92 -8.12 19.47
CA SER A 326 7.00 -9.31 18.61
C SER A 326 6.73 -9.06 17.13
N LEU A 327 6.30 -7.86 16.75
CA LEU A 327 5.99 -7.49 15.36
C LEU A 327 7.27 -7.56 14.53
N LYS A 328 7.26 -8.37 13.46
CA LYS A 328 8.47 -8.61 12.64
C LYS A 328 8.54 -7.70 11.43
N SER A 329 7.43 -7.53 10.74
CA SER A 329 7.31 -6.73 9.54
C SER A 329 5.94 -6.09 9.46
N ILE A 330 5.85 -4.94 8.81
CA ILE A 330 4.56 -4.33 8.51
C ILE A 330 4.58 -3.64 7.14
N ASP A 331 3.53 -3.93 6.37
CA ASP A 331 3.28 -3.33 5.06
C ASP A 331 2.19 -2.26 5.23
N ILE A 332 2.58 -0.98 5.16
CA ILE A 332 1.66 0.15 5.33
C ILE A 332 0.92 0.41 4.00
N PRO A 333 -0.42 0.48 3.98
CA PRO A 333 -1.20 0.67 2.75
C PRO A 333 -0.92 1.99 2.03
N LYS A 334 -1.01 1.97 0.69
CA LYS A 334 -0.63 3.06 -0.24
C LYS A 334 -1.34 4.41 -0.05
N PHE A 335 -2.41 4.47 0.74
CA PHE A 335 -3.22 5.66 0.97
C PHE A 335 -3.05 6.23 2.38
N VAL A 336 -2.13 5.69 3.18
CA VAL A 336 -1.82 6.23 4.50
C VAL A 336 -0.93 7.46 4.33
N GLU A 337 -1.41 8.62 4.77
CA GLU A 337 -0.70 9.90 4.62
C GLU A 337 0.20 10.24 5.81
N THR A 338 -0.11 9.68 6.99
CA THR A 338 0.55 9.99 8.26
C THR A 338 0.70 8.71 9.08
N ILE A 339 1.88 8.56 9.70
CA ILE A 339 2.15 7.60 10.78
C ILE A 339 2.28 8.40 12.08
N GLY A 340 1.45 8.10 13.07
CA GLY A 340 1.37 8.85 14.34
C GLY A 340 2.63 8.80 15.22
N THR A 341 2.65 9.68 16.20
CA THR A 341 3.69 9.79 17.24
C THR A 341 3.78 8.47 18.00
N TYR A 342 4.99 7.94 18.25
CA TYR A 342 5.22 6.64 18.90
C TYR A 342 4.55 5.42 18.23
N CYS A 343 3.99 5.54 17.02
CA CYS A 343 3.14 4.50 16.43
C CYS A 343 3.76 3.08 16.46
N PHE A 344 5.05 2.95 16.13
CA PHE A 344 5.80 1.69 16.19
C PHE A 344 6.97 1.75 17.19
N ALA A 345 6.91 2.65 18.17
CA ALA A 345 7.93 2.68 19.22
C ALA A 345 8.02 1.32 19.94
N ASP A 346 9.22 0.95 20.39
CA ASP A 346 9.52 -0.29 21.12
C ASP A 346 9.08 -1.59 20.39
N CYS A 347 8.91 -1.54 19.06
CA CYS A 347 8.74 -2.73 18.23
C CYS A 347 10.10 -3.41 17.99
N GLU A 348 10.69 -3.98 19.04
CA GLU A 348 12.10 -4.43 19.07
C GLU A 348 12.45 -5.48 17.99
N LYS A 349 11.50 -6.31 17.56
CA LYS A 349 11.70 -7.32 16.50
C LYS A 349 11.37 -6.84 15.08
N LEU A 350 10.93 -5.59 14.91
CA LEU A 350 10.58 -5.03 13.62
C LEU A 350 11.84 -4.86 12.78
N ASP A 351 12.02 -5.71 11.77
CA ASP A 351 13.21 -5.72 10.92
C ASP A 351 12.97 -5.17 9.50
N SER A 352 11.69 -5.07 9.09
CA SER A 352 11.28 -4.55 7.78
C SER A 352 9.98 -3.74 7.89
N VAL A 353 9.95 -2.58 7.25
CA VAL A 353 8.77 -1.71 7.13
C VAL A 353 8.67 -1.25 5.69
N LYS A 354 7.50 -1.41 5.07
CA LYS A 354 7.20 -0.77 3.77
C LYS A 354 6.35 0.47 4.02
N LEU A 355 6.95 1.64 3.76
CA LEU A 355 6.28 2.93 3.82
C LEU A 355 5.54 3.19 2.49
N PRO A 356 4.40 3.90 2.50
CA PRO A 356 3.65 4.21 1.28
C PRO A 356 4.15 5.50 0.61
N ASP A 357 4.04 5.58 -0.71
CA ASP A 357 4.48 6.75 -1.51
C ASP A 357 3.71 8.05 -1.18
N SER A 358 2.53 7.93 -0.56
CA SER A 358 1.70 9.04 -0.09
C SER A 358 2.18 9.69 1.22
N LEU A 359 3.13 9.07 1.92
CA LEU A 359 3.57 9.51 3.24
C LEU A 359 4.39 10.80 3.15
N LYS A 360 3.94 11.86 3.82
CA LYS A 360 4.63 13.17 3.81
C LYS A 360 5.50 13.41 5.05
N ILE A 361 5.08 12.86 6.19
CA ILE A 361 5.68 13.12 7.50
C ILE A 361 5.83 11.80 8.25
N LEU A 362 7.02 11.58 8.81
CA LEU A 362 7.25 10.59 9.88
C LEU A 362 7.28 11.29 11.23
N SER A 363 6.23 11.07 12.03
CA SER A 363 6.00 11.77 13.30
C SER A 363 7.01 11.41 14.39
N GLU A 364 7.07 12.22 15.45
CA GLU A 364 8.03 12.09 16.53
C GLU A 364 8.04 10.68 17.14
N ARG A 365 9.24 10.10 17.27
CA ARG A 365 9.47 8.75 17.81
C ARG A 365 8.70 7.60 17.14
N ALA A 366 8.24 7.76 15.89
CA ALA A 366 7.45 6.73 15.19
C ALA A 366 8.11 5.33 15.19
N PHE A 367 9.43 5.22 15.08
CA PHE A 367 10.21 3.96 15.13
C PHE A 367 11.24 3.95 16.27
N TYR A 368 10.96 4.65 17.37
CA TYR A 368 11.84 4.70 18.54
C TYR A 368 12.12 3.29 19.07
N ASN A 369 13.39 2.96 19.34
CA ASN A 369 13.81 1.67 19.90
C ASN A 369 13.42 0.43 19.05
N CYS A 370 13.27 0.59 17.73
CA CYS A 370 13.16 -0.53 16.79
C CYS A 370 14.54 -1.19 16.56
N THR A 371 15.06 -1.89 17.56
CA THR A 371 16.45 -2.36 17.60
C THR A 371 16.81 -3.38 16.52
N SER A 372 15.84 -4.08 15.92
CA SER A 372 16.06 -5.04 14.81
C SER A 372 16.00 -4.43 13.41
N LEU A 373 15.61 -3.15 13.26
CA LEU A 373 15.44 -2.51 11.95
C LEU A 373 16.81 -2.36 11.26
N LYS A 374 17.01 -3.03 10.12
CA LYS A 374 18.32 -3.09 9.44
C LYS A 374 18.49 -2.02 8.36
N SER A 375 17.40 -1.69 7.69
CA SER A 375 17.32 -0.72 6.60
C SER A 375 15.91 -0.15 6.56
N ILE A 376 15.78 1.03 5.99
CA ILE A 376 14.49 1.66 5.70
C ILE A 376 14.54 2.33 4.33
N HIS A 377 13.47 2.15 3.56
CA HIS A 377 13.27 2.84 2.29
C HIS A 377 12.28 3.97 2.53
N PHE A 378 12.72 5.21 2.34
CA PHE A 378 11.83 6.36 2.42
C PHE A 378 11.14 6.59 1.07
N PRO A 379 9.88 7.06 1.08
CA PRO A 379 9.22 7.49 -0.14
C PRO A 379 9.78 8.83 -0.64
N ASP A 380 9.78 9.03 -1.97
CA ASP A 380 10.39 10.20 -2.62
C ASP A 380 9.77 11.54 -2.19
N ASN A 381 8.49 11.52 -1.78
CA ASN A 381 7.73 12.71 -1.36
C ASN A 381 7.86 13.03 0.14
N LEU A 382 8.71 12.32 0.89
CA LEU A 382 8.89 12.56 2.31
C LEU A 382 9.63 13.87 2.56
N GLU A 383 8.94 14.84 3.18
CA GLU A 383 9.48 16.20 3.37
C GLU A 383 10.23 16.36 4.70
N THR A 384 9.74 15.69 5.75
CA THR A 384 10.18 15.90 7.13
C THR A 384 10.33 14.58 7.91
N LEU A 385 11.49 14.42 8.57
CA LEU A 385 11.71 13.46 9.65
C LEU A 385 11.62 14.19 10.99
N SER A 386 10.64 13.87 11.83
CA SER A 386 10.47 14.49 13.15
C SER A 386 11.52 14.04 14.17
N GLU A 387 11.45 14.58 15.40
CA GLU A 387 12.42 14.28 16.46
C GLU A 387 12.44 12.79 16.83
N ARG A 388 13.64 12.25 17.05
CA ARG A 388 13.87 10.89 17.58
C ARG A 388 13.17 9.75 16.81
N VAL A 389 12.81 9.93 15.55
CA VAL A 389 12.08 8.92 14.74
C VAL A 389 12.75 7.55 14.77
N PHE A 390 14.08 7.48 14.59
CA PHE A 390 14.87 6.23 14.61
C PHE A 390 15.84 6.15 15.79
N TYR A 391 15.53 6.83 16.89
CA TYR A 391 16.38 6.79 18.09
C TYR A 391 16.54 5.34 18.58
N ASN A 392 17.76 4.92 18.88
CA ASN A 392 18.10 3.57 19.34
C ASN A 392 17.75 2.43 18.36
N CYS A 393 17.70 2.70 17.06
CA CYS A 393 17.66 1.66 16.01
C CYS A 393 19.05 1.06 15.79
N THR A 394 19.51 0.27 16.77
CA THR A 394 20.92 -0.19 16.86
C THR A 394 21.37 -1.10 15.72
N SER A 395 20.46 -1.75 14.98
CA SER A 395 20.77 -2.59 13.81
C SER A 395 20.80 -1.85 12.47
N LEU A 396 20.42 -0.56 12.44
CA LEU A 396 20.34 0.22 11.20
C LEU A 396 21.75 0.43 10.64
N LYS A 397 22.04 -0.12 9.45
CA LYS A 397 23.42 -0.16 8.88
C LYS A 397 23.71 0.97 7.90
N SER A 398 22.72 1.33 7.11
CA SER A 398 22.79 2.38 6.10
C SER A 398 21.47 3.13 6.04
N ILE A 399 21.54 4.34 5.52
CA ILE A 399 20.37 5.18 5.29
C ILE A 399 20.50 5.91 3.95
N HIS A 400 19.44 5.84 3.15
CA HIS A 400 19.31 6.58 1.90
C HIS A 400 18.21 7.60 2.09
N PHE A 401 18.56 8.88 2.22
CA PHE A 401 17.56 9.94 2.37
C PHE A 401 16.91 10.27 1.02
N PRO A 402 15.61 10.64 1.00
CA PRO A 402 14.93 11.03 -0.23
C PRO A 402 15.35 12.44 -0.67
N ASP A 403 15.32 12.70 -1.97
CA ASP A 403 15.79 13.95 -2.57
C ASP A 403 15.00 15.18 -2.13
N ASN A 404 13.76 15.03 -1.66
CA ASN A 404 12.94 16.15 -1.22
C ASN A 404 13.11 16.53 0.27
N LEU A 405 13.90 15.77 1.03
CA LEU A 405 14.05 15.95 2.47
C LEU A 405 14.66 17.33 2.80
N LYS A 406 13.98 18.11 3.66
CA LYS A 406 14.44 19.46 4.04
C LYS A 406 15.18 19.53 5.36
N THR A 407 14.80 18.71 6.33
CA THR A 407 15.30 18.83 7.71
C THR A 407 15.60 17.47 8.33
N LEU A 408 16.75 17.39 9.01
CA LEU A 408 17.09 16.31 9.93
C LEU A 408 16.89 16.79 11.38
N SER A 409 15.83 16.31 12.03
CA SER A 409 15.40 16.77 13.36
C SER A 409 16.21 16.18 14.52
N GLU A 410 16.05 16.78 15.70
CA GLU A 410 16.84 16.47 16.90
C GLU A 410 16.84 14.97 17.21
N LYS A 411 18.04 14.39 17.39
CA LYS A 411 18.26 12.98 17.77
C LYS A 411 17.57 11.94 16.87
N SER A 412 17.24 12.29 15.62
CA SER A 412 16.52 11.41 14.67
C SER A 412 17.20 10.05 14.45
N PHE A 413 18.54 9.98 14.50
CA PHE A 413 19.34 8.76 14.35
C PHE A 413 20.28 8.51 15.55
N ALA A 414 20.02 9.12 16.70
CA ALA A 414 20.89 8.93 17.86
C ALA A 414 20.84 7.46 18.35
N ASN A 415 21.98 6.94 18.81
CA ASN A 415 22.22 5.54 19.20
C ASN A 415 22.04 4.51 18.06
N CYS A 416 22.09 4.92 16.79
CA CYS A 416 22.18 3.97 15.66
C CYS A 416 23.61 3.45 15.51
N SER A 417 24.06 2.63 16.47
CA SER A 417 25.46 2.22 16.62
C SER A 417 26.03 1.36 15.48
N SER A 418 25.16 0.75 14.64
CA SER A 418 25.58 0.01 13.44
C SER A 418 25.65 0.88 12.18
N LEU A 419 25.24 2.15 12.24
CA LEU A 419 25.19 3.04 11.08
C LEU A 419 26.62 3.40 10.65
N LYS A 420 27.02 2.96 9.45
CA LYS A 420 28.39 3.14 8.96
C LYS A 420 28.55 4.33 8.04
N SER A 421 27.50 4.67 7.29
CA SER A 421 27.49 5.87 6.46
C SER A 421 26.11 6.52 6.38
N ALA A 422 26.10 7.81 6.05
CA ALA A 422 24.92 8.58 5.75
C ALA A 422 25.23 9.60 4.65
N ASN A 423 24.45 9.61 3.57
CA ASN A 423 24.61 10.57 2.47
C ASN A 423 23.55 11.67 2.58
N ILE A 424 23.94 12.88 2.98
CA ILE A 424 23.03 14.00 3.23
C ILE A 424 22.79 14.76 1.90
N PRO A 425 21.58 14.71 1.32
CA PRO A 425 21.31 15.34 0.02
C PRO A 425 21.39 16.87 0.11
N ALA A 426 21.72 17.52 -1.00
CA ALA A 426 21.89 18.98 -1.10
C ALA A 426 20.62 19.76 -0.73
N THR A 427 19.46 19.10 -0.77
CA THR A 427 18.15 19.67 -0.45
C THR A 427 17.89 19.83 1.05
N VAL A 428 18.68 19.19 1.92
CA VAL A 428 18.59 19.38 3.37
C VAL A 428 19.13 20.77 3.70
N THR A 429 18.31 21.65 4.26
CA THR A 429 18.70 23.01 4.66
C THR A 429 18.89 23.15 6.16
N SER A 430 18.50 22.15 6.95
CA SER A 430 18.69 22.18 8.41
C SER A 430 19.06 20.82 9.01
N ILE A 431 20.15 20.81 9.79
CA ILE A 431 20.55 19.69 10.64
C ILE A 431 20.51 20.13 12.11
N ARG A 432 19.63 19.51 12.89
CA ARG A 432 19.40 19.83 14.31
C ARG A 432 20.42 19.14 15.24
N ARG A 433 20.27 19.37 16.56
CA ARG A 433 21.18 18.85 17.59
C ARG A 433 21.21 17.32 17.62
N TYR A 434 22.39 16.75 17.81
CA TYR A 434 22.58 15.33 18.17
C TYR A 434 21.99 14.32 17.18
N VAL A 435 21.85 14.66 15.90
CA VAL A 435 21.20 13.81 14.88
C VAL A 435 21.81 12.41 14.87
N PHE A 436 23.14 12.33 14.89
CA PHE A 436 23.91 11.07 14.87
C PHE A 436 24.66 10.80 16.19
N ASN A 437 24.14 11.30 17.33
CA ASN A 437 24.80 11.08 18.62
C ASN A 437 24.97 9.58 18.90
N ASN A 438 26.12 9.15 19.41
CA ASN A 438 26.47 7.74 19.65
C ASN A 438 26.51 6.83 18.39
N CYS A 439 26.64 7.37 17.19
CA CYS A 439 26.90 6.61 15.96
C CYS A 439 28.42 6.50 15.68
N ALA A 440 29.06 5.45 16.19
CA ALA A 440 30.52 5.34 16.17
C ALA A 440 31.08 4.96 14.79
N ASN A 441 32.17 5.62 14.36
CA ASN A 441 32.83 5.41 13.07
C ASN A 441 31.93 5.69 11.84
N LEU A 442 30.97 6.59 11.98
CA LEU A 442 30.05 6.98 10.91
C LEU A 442 30.71 7.91 9.89
N ASP A 443 30.58 7.57 8.61
CA ASP A 443 30.97 8.40 7.46
C ASP A 443 29.77 9.21 6.96
N VAL A 444 29.81 10.52 7.13
CA VAL A 444 28.74 11.41 6.65
C VAL A 444 29.22 12.17 5.43
N TYR A 445 28.52 12.01 4.31
CA TYR A 445 28.77 12.74 3.07
C TYR A 445 27.83 13.95 3.03
N LEU A 446 28.39 15.14 2.92
CA LEU A 446 27.67 16.40 2.83
C LEU A 446 27.76 16.90 1.39
N ASN A 447 26.63 17.23 0.78
CA ASN A 447 26.54 17.46 -0.67
C ASN A 447 26.31 18.93 -1.05
N TRP A 448 26.64 19.89 -0.19
CA TRP A 448 26.42 21.30 -0.50
C TRP A 448 27.64 21.94 -1.18
N GLU A 449 27.38 22.67 -2.26
CA GLU A 449 28.43 23.46 -2.92
C GLU A 449 28.80 24.72 -2.12
N ASP A 450 27.81 25.31 -1.43
CA ASP A 450 27.97 26.40 -0.49
C ASP A 450 27.08 26.23 0.77
N LEU A 451 27.28 27.06 1.80
CA LEU A 451 26.50 26.98 3.05
C LEU A 451 25.39 28.06 3.14
N ASN A 452 25.05 28.74 2.05
CA ASN A 452 24.04 29.78 2.05
C ASN A 452 22.65 29.18 2.33
N GLY A 453 22.00 29.65 3.39
CA GLY A 453 20.70 29.13 3.81
C GLY A 453 20.75 27.76 4.50
N ILE A 454 21.94 27.20 4.73
CA ILE A 454 22.14 25.96 5.45
C ILE A 454 22.34 26.25 6.95
N THR A 455 21.51 25.65 7.79
CA THR A 455 21.57 25.78 9.26
C THR A 455 22.00 24.47 9.90
N ILE A 456 23.24 24.41 10.37
CA ILE A 456 23.79 23.25 11.08
C ILE A 456 23.95 23.61 12.55
N SER A 457 23.38 22.82 13.45
CA SER A 457 23.57 23.00 14.89
C SER A 457 25.02 22.68 15.30
N GLU A 458 25.58 23.43 16.27
CA GLU A 458 26.93 23.19 16.80
C GLU A 458 27.17 21.74 17.24
N ASP A 459 26.12 21.08 17.75
CA ASP A 459 26.16 19.71 18.27
C ASP A 459 25.54 18.68 17.31
N ALA A 460 25.38 19.01 16.03
CA ALA A 460 24.77 18.12 15.04
C ALA A 460 25.51 16.77 14.90
N PHE A 461 26.84 16.83 14.94
CA PHE A 461 27.76 15.70 14.78
C PHE A 461 28.60 15.41 16.05
N SER A 462 28.20 15.96 17.20
CA SER A 462 28.89 15.74 18.46
C SER A 462 28.47 14.44 19.12
N PHE A 463 29.40 13.85 19.87
CA PHE A 463 29.14 12.75 20.79
C PHE A 463 28.99 13.35 22.18
N THR A 464 27.96 12.96 22.91
CA THR A 464 27.83 13.32 24.32
C THR A 464 27.90 12.08 25.21
N ASP A 465 28.60 12.19 26.34
CA ASP A 465 28.55 11.15 27.37
C ASP A 465 27.22 11.18 28.14
N SER A 466 27.05 10.27 29.12
CA SER A 466 25.84 10.20 29.95
C SER A 466 25.59 11.45 30.81
N THR A 467 26.55 12.39 30.86
CA THR A 467 26.45 13.68 31.56
C THR A 467 26.30 14.87 30.59
N GLU A 468 25.98 14.59 29.32
CA GLU A 468 25.82 15.57 28.23
C GLU A 468 27.09 16.38 27.91
N ASN A 469 28.27 15.91 28.35
CA ASN A 469 29.52 16.57 28.02
C ASN A 469 29.97 16.19 26.60
N PRO A 470 30.31 17.15 25.73
CA PRO A 470 30.78 16.87 24.38
C PRO A 470 32.15 16.19 24.41
N VAL A 471 32.23 14.99 23.84
CA VAL A 471 33.46 14.21 23.62
C VAL A 471 33.85 14.30 22.14
N LYS A 472 35.15 14.21 21.82
CA LYS A 472 35.62 14.19 20.42
C LYS A 472 34.92 13.03 19.69
N SER A 473 34.11 13.36 18.68
CA SER A 473 33.30 12.40 17.96
C SER A 473 34.14 11.66 16.90
N SER A 474 33.77 10.40 16.64
CA SER A 474 34.42 9.55 15.62
C SER A 474 33.80 9.70 14.24
N ILE A 475 32.88 10.66 14.07
CA ILE A 475 32.22 10.95 12.80
C ILE A 475 33.23 11.59 11.84
N ARG A 476 33.30 11.03 10.63
CA ARG A 476 34.13 11.54 9.53
C ARG A 476 33.21 12.23 8.53
N LEU A 477 33.44 13.52 8.28
CA LEU A 477 32.64 14.33 7.37
C LEU A 477 33.34 14.41 6.02
N TYR A 478 32.67 14.02 4.93
CA TYR A 478 33.16 14.12 3.56
C TYR A 478 32.44 15.27 2.85
N VAL A 479 33.18 16.16 2.21
CA VAL A 479 32.65 17.37 1.51
C VAL A 479 33.20 17.44 0.09
N PRO A 480 32.54 18.12 -0.87
CA PRO A 480 33.08 18.28 -2.22
C PRO A 480 34.43 19.03 -2.22
N GLU A 481 35.40 18.62 -3.05
CA GLU A 481 36.76 19.20 -3.08
C GLU A 481 36.72 20.68 -3.47
N GLU A 482 35.88 21.03 -4.46
CA GLU A 482 35.61 22.39 -4.91
C GLU A 482 35.05 23.29 -3.80
N SER A 483 34.33 22.71 -2.84
CA SER A 483 33.65 23.43 -1.76
C SER A 483 34.39 23.38 -0.43
N LYS A 484 35.56 22.72 -0.38
CA LYS A 484 36.32 22.52 0.87
C LYS A 484 36.51 23.82 1.67
N ASN A 485 36.78 24.93 0.97
CA ASN A 485 37.03 26.23 1.61
C ASN A 485 35.80 26.77 2.35
N VAL A 486 34.59 26.47 1.85
CA VAL A 486 33.33 26.91 2.47
C VAL A 486 33.08 26.19 3.79
N TYR A 487 33.45 24.90 3.87
CA TYR A 487 33.37 24.10 5.09
C TYR A 487 34.50 24.38 6.09
N TYR A 488 35.51 25.15 5.65
CA TYR A 488 36.71 25.46 6.42
C TYR A 488 36.67 26.83 7.10
N ASP A 489 35.78 27.75 6.74
CA ASP A 489 35.79 29.11 7.31
C ASP A 489 34.85 29.28 8.53
N VAL A 490 35.27 28.76 9.69
CA VAL A 490 34.83 29.26 11.01
C VAL A 490 36.07 29.35 11.91
N ARG A 491 36.57 30.59 12.09
CA ARG A 491 37.85 31.01 12.70
C ARG A 491 38.25 30.29 14.00
N ASP A 492 39.54 29.91 14.08
CA ASP A 492 40.40 30.30 15.20
C ASP A 492 41.89 30.40 14.76
N GLU A 493 42.59 31.47 15.15
CA GLU A 493 43.89 31.92 14.59
C GLU A 493 45.10 31.01 14.93
N PHE A 494 44.91 29.87 15.59
CA PHE A 494 46.00 29.00 16.03
C PHE A 494 45.77 27.49 15.85
N SER A 495 44.71 27.07 15.15
CA SER A 495 44.42 25.64 14.92
C SER A 495 44.86 25.16 13.53
N THR A 496 45.48 23.98 13.46
CA THR A 496 45.73 23.24 12.21
C THR A 496 44.68 22.15 11.94
N GLU A 497 43.68 22.03 12.81
CA GLU A 497 42.53 21.13 12.62
C GLU A 497 41.23 21.95 12.60
N PHE A 498 40.37 21.68 11.62
CA PHE A 498 39.07 22.32 11.48
C PHE A 498 38.02 21.63 12.35
N HIS A 499 37.24 22.40 13.10
CA HIS A 499 36.25 21.83 14.02
C HIS A 499 34.83 22.33 13.69
N PHE A 500 34.07 21.54 12.92
CA PHE A 500 32.69 21.29 13.35
C PHE A 500 32.81 20.62 14.72
N LYS A 501 32.23 21.17 15.78
CA LYS A 501 32.40 20.63 17.14
C LYS A 501 31.93 19.17 17.17
N GLY A 502 32.88 18.23 17.17
CA GLY A 502 32.62 16.79 17.16
C GLY A 502 33.22 16.02 15.97
N GLY A 503 33.12 16.50 14.74
CA GLY A 503 33.53 15.72 13.55
C GLY A 503 34.96 16.00 13.07
N THR A 504 35.56 15.06 12.34
CA THR A 504 36.80 15.31 11.56
C THR A 504 36.44 15.50 10.08
N ILE A 505 36.76 16.65 9.50
CA ILE A 505 36.51 16.94 8.07
C ILE A 505 37.57 16.25 7.20
N PHE A 506 37.12 15.48 6.22
CA PHE A 506 37.91 14.88 5.16
C PHE A 506 37.51 15.51 3.83
N VAL A 507 38.49 16.08 3.13
CA VAL A 507 38.32 16.37 1.71
C VAL A 507 38.63 15.06 0.97
N PRO A 508 37.71 14.52 0.16
CA PRO A 508 38.05 13.42 -0.72
C PRO A 508 39.14 13.92 -1.64
N ARG A 509 40.39 13.50 -1.39
CA ARG A 509 41.44 13.58 -2.41
C ARG A 509 40.84 12.96 -3.66
N THR A 510 41.00 13.60 -4.81
CA THR A 510 40.71 13.07 -6.14
C THR A 510 41.22 11.63 -6.26
N SER A 511 40.40 10.67 -5.84
CA SER A 511 40.79 9.27 -5.71
C SER A 511 40.43 8.67 -7.04
N VAL A 512 41.44 8.52 -7.90
CA VAL A 512 41.29 7.71 -9.11
C VAL A 512 40.89 6.31 -8.66
N TYR A 513 39.65 5.92 -8.96
CA TYR A 513 39.10 4.60 -8.67
C TYR A 513 39.37 3.70 -9.87
N GLU A 514 40.05 2.58 -9.66
CA GLU A 514 40.35 1.62 -10.74
C GLU A 514 39.34 0.48 -10.73
N TYR A 515 38.71 0.23 -11.89
CA TYR A 515 37.78 -0.88 -12.10
C TYR A 515 38.01 -1.50 -13.47
N GLU A 516 38.20 -2.83 -13.50
CA GLU A 516 38.48 -3.61 -14.74
C GLU A 516 39.64 -3.08 -15.62
N GLY A 517 40.59 -2.37 -15.02
CA GLY A 517 41.75 -1.78 -15.71
C GLY A 517 41.50 -0.40 -16.32
N LEU A 518 40.35 0.20 -16.05
CA LEU A 518 39.98 1.57 -16.36
C LEU A 518 40.03 2.43 -15.09
N ALA A 519 40.39 3.70 -15.21
CA ALA A 519 40.58 4.62 -14.08
C ALA A 519 39.56 5.77 -14.12
N PHE A 520 38.82 5.94 -13.03
CA PHE A 520 37.68 6.85 -12.92
C PHE A 520 37.90 7.92 -11.84
N VAL A 521 37.47 9.14 -12.12
CA VAL A 521 37.15 10.12 -11.06
C VAL A 521 35.67 9.94 -10.73
N VAL A 522 35.40 9.50 -9.52
CA VAL A 522 34.05 9.18 -9.05
C VAL A 522 33.40 10.39 -8.39
N ASN A 523 32.11 10.57 -8.64
CA ASN A 523 31.24 11.46 -7.90
C ASN A 523 30.14 10.61 -7.22
N PRO A 524 30.40 10.09 -6.00
CA PRO A 524 29.43 9.27 -5.27
C PRO A 524 28.13 10.02 -4.96
N ILE A 525 28.16 11.36 -4.98
CA ILE A 525 27.02 12.23 -4.70
C ILE A 525 26.03 12.20 -5.84
N ALA A 526 26.52 12.38 -7.07
CA ALA A 526 25.70 12.32 -8.28
C ALA A 526 25.42 10.87 -8.74
N GLY A 527 26.04 9.88 -8.09
CA GLY A 527 26.01 8.49 -8.56
C GLY A 527 26.73 8.31 -9.89
N THR A 528 27.68 9.19 -10.23
CA THR A 528 28.33 9.21 -11.54
C THR A 528 29.85 8.97 -11.46
N ALA A 529 30.43 8.58 -12.59
CA ALA A 529 31.85 8.36 -12.75
C ALA A 529 32.35 8.91 -14.09
N LYS A 530 33.42 9.71 -14.04
CA LYS A 530 34.15 10.18 -15.21
C LYS A 530 35.34 9.28 -15.49
N LEU A 531 35.42 8.68 -16.67
CA LEU A 531 36.57 7.89 -17.11
C LEU A 531 37.72 8.83 -17.48
N VAL A 532 38.84 8.78 -16.74
CA VAL A 532 39.96 9.74 -16.90
C VAL A 532 41.23 9.12 -17.48
N SER A 533 41.41 7.81 -17.39
CA SER A 533 42.55 7.16 -18.03
C SER A 533 42.35 5.67 -18.24
N ASN A 534 43.17 5.11 -19.14
CA ASN A 534 43.21 3.70 -19.47
C ASN A 534 44.65 3.15 -19.33
N PRO A 535 45.11 2.88 -18.10
CA PRO A 535 46.52 2.53 -17.85
C PRO A 535 46.89 1.10 -18.26
N ILE A 536 45.94 0.16 -18.24
CA ILE A 536 46.22 -1.29 -18.40
C ILE A 536 45.73 -1.83 -19.77
N THR A 537 44.77 -1.19 -20.44
CA THR A 537 44.12 -1.79 -21.63
C THR A 537 44.59 -1.28 -22.99
N ARG A 538 45.69 -0.52 -23.08
CA ARG A 538 46.34 -0.15 -24.38
C ARG A 538 46.78 -1.35 -25.25
N ASN A 539 46.80 -2.56 -24.69
CA ASN A 539 47.12 -3.80 -25.39
C ASN A 539 45.88 -4.68 -25.70
N LYS A 540 44.67 -4.27 -25.30
CA LYS A 540 43.44 -5.03 -25.59
C LYS A 540 42.84 -4.58 -26.92
N SER A 541 42.41 -5.56 -27.72
CA SER A 541 41.73 -5.29 -29.00
C SER A 541 40.26 -4.96 -28.86
N GLN A 542 39.64 -5.29 -27.72
CA GLN A 542 38.27 -4.94 -27.41
C GLN A 542 38.19 -4.37 -25.99
N ILE A 543 37.48 -3.25 -25.84
CA ILE A 543 37.26 -2.59 -24.55
C ILE A 543 35.76 -2.43 -24.33
N ILE A 544 35.29 -2.76 -23.13
CA ILE A 544 33.92 -2.51 -22.70
C ILE A 544 34.00 -1.51 -21.56
N ILE A 545 33.40 -0.34 -21.74
CA ILE A 545 33.24 0.60 -20.64
C ILE A 545 31.95 0.20 -19.89
N PRO A 546 32.03 -0.11 -18.58
CA PRO A 546 30.86 -0.54 -17.84
C PRO A 546 29.79 0.58 -17.79
N HIS A 547 28.52 0.20 -17.94
CA HIS A 547 27.40 1.11 -17.72
C HIS A 547 27.39 1.64 -16.29
N GLU A 548 27.63 0.75 -15.32
CA GLU A 548 27.76 1.06 -13.91
C GLU A 548 28.75 0.11 -13.24
N PHE A 549 29.30 0.51 -12.09
CA PHE A 549 30.15 -0.35 -11.27
C PHE A 549 29.94 -0.10 -9.77
N PRO A 550 30.18 -1.10 -8.90
CA PRO A 550 30.07 -0.94 -7.46
C PRO A 550 31.18 -0.04 -6.91
N TYR A 551 30.83 0.97 -6.10
CA TYR A 551 31.81 1.86 -5.46
C TYR A 551 32.10 1.50 -3.99
N ASP A 552 31.16 0.87 -3.29
CA ASP A 552 31.28 0.59 -1.85
C ASP A 552 30.65 -0.75 -1.39
N PRO A 553 30.90 -1.17 -0.12
CA PRO A 553 30.28 -2.37 0.47
C PRO A 553 28.76 -2.25 0.72
N LEU A 554 28.17 -1.08 0.47
CA LEU A 554 26.75 -0.77 0.67
C LEU A 554 25.95 -0.90 -0.64
N GLN A 555 26.59 -1.40 -1.70
CA GLN A 555 26.04 -1.62 -3.04
C GLN A 555 25.73 -0.34 -3.82
N THR A 556 26.30 0.81 -3.46
CA THR A 556 26.20 2.02 -4.29
C THR A 556 26.79 1.73 -5.68
N ARG A 557 25.97 1.91 -6.73
CA ARG A 557 26.37 1.78 -8.14
C ARG A 557 26.64 3.16 -8.69
N LEU A 558 27.78 3.34 -9.36
CA LEU A 558 28.11 4.56 -10.08
C LEU A 558 27.96 4.32 -11.57
N THR A 559 27.22 5.20 -12.25
CA THR A 559 27.04 5.18 -13.71
C THR A 559 28.16 5.96 -14.39
N VAL A 560 28.66 5.47 -15.52
CA VAL A 560 29.69 6.19 -16.28
C VAL A 560 29.01 7.18 -17.21
N ASN A 561 29.25 8.48 -17.01
CA ASN A 561 28.59 9.55 -17.76
C ASN A 561 29.54 10.42 -18.60
N ILE A 562 30.85 10.38 -18.35
CA ILE A 562 31.83 11.20 -19.11
C ILE A 562 33.05 10.35 -19.48
N ILE A 563 33.52 10.47 -20.72
CA ILE A 563 34.88 10.07 -21.13
C ILE A 563 35.71 11.36 -21.24
N ASP A 564 36.79 11.45 -20.46
CA ASP A 564 37.65 12.63 -20.42
C ASP A 564 38.57 12.74 -21.65
N ASP A 565 39.35 13.82 -21.69
CA ASP A 565 40.27 14.08 -22.80
C ASP A 565 41.38 13.02 -22.92
N ASN A 566 41.74 12.68 -24.16
CA ASN A 566 42.87 11.79 -24.51
C ASN A 566 42.84 10.35 -23.93
N VAL A 567 41.72 9.88 -23.38
CA VAL A 567 41.63 8.61 -22.63
C VAL A 567 42.14 7.40 -23.43
N PHE A 568 41.81 7.29 -24.72
CA PHE A 568 42.20 6.20 -25.63
C PHE A 568 43.18 6.62 -26.72
N ARG A 569 43.82 7.79 -26.59
CA ARG A 569 44.73 8.31 -27.60
C ARG A 569 45.86 7.33 -27.96
N ASP A 570 46.10 7.21 -29.26
CA ASP A 570 47.08 6.35 -29.94
C ASP A 570 46.92 4.85 -29.61
N ASN A 571 45.72 4.40 -29.26
CA ASN A 571 45.44 2.99 -29.01
C ASN A 571 45.26 2.20 -30.31
N LYS A 572 46.37 1.97 -31.02
CA LYS A 572 46.40 1.32 -32.34
C LYS A 572 45.90 -0.13 -32.36
N ASN A 573 45.73 -0.76 -31.20
CA ASN A 573 45.23 -2.14 -31.11
C ASN A 573 43.71 -2.20 -30.93
N LEU A 574 43.06 -1.09 -30.57
CA LEU A 574 41.63 -1.06 -30.26
C LEU A 574 40.79 -1.26 -31.53
N ASN A 575 40.23 -2.45 -31.69
CA ASN A 575 39.36 -2.83 -32.81
C ASN A 575 37.89 -2.51 -32.55
N SER A 576 37.45 -2.69 -31.30
CA SER A 576 36.06 -2.48 -30.90
C SER A 576 35.97 -1.87 -29.50
N ILE A 577 35.07 -0.90 -29.33
CA ILE A 577 34.74 -0.34 -28.02
C ILE A 577 33.22 -0.26 -27.83
N ILE A 578 32.76 -0.65 -26.65
CA ILE A 578 31.36 -0.53 -26.24
C ILE A 578 31.23 0.62 -25.24
N LEU A 579 30.42 1.62 -25.59
CA LEU A 579 30.15 2.80 -24.76
C LEU A 579 28.92 2.59 -23.85
N PRO A 580 28.89 3.18 -22.65
CA PRO A 580 27.77 3.02 -21.73
C PRO A 580 26.58 3.87 -22.18
N LYS A 581 25.35 3.37 -22.02
CA LYS A 581 24.13 4.08 -22.44
C LYS A 581 23.88 5.39 -21.68
N THR A 582 24.47 5.54 -20.50
CA THR A 582 24.41 6.74 -19.63
C THR A 582 25.41 7.84 -20.03
N LEU A 583 26.19 7.65 -21.09
CA LEU A 583 27.23 8.59 -21.48
C LEU A 583 26.63 9.92 -21.99
N GLU A 584 27.04 11.02 -21.38
CA GLU A 584 26.55 12.38 -21.68
C GLU A 584 27.52 13.16 -22.57
N SER A 585 28.84 12.92 -22.47
CA SER A 585 29.84 13.60 -23.29
C SER A 585 31.13 12.80 -23.51
N ILE A 586 31.81 13.10 -24.62
CA ILE A 586 33.12 12.53 -24.99
C ILE A 586 34.13 13.66 -25.19
N GLY A 587 35.23 13.60 -24.46
CA GLY A 587 36.26 14.64 -24.41
C GLY A 587 37.09 14.82 -25.68
N THR A 588 37.91 15.86 -25.66
CA THR A 588 38.85 16.24 -26.72
C THR A 588 39.88 15.14 -26.93
N ALA A 589 40.11 14.80 -28.20
CA ALA A 589 41.10 13.82 -28.63
C ALA A 589 40.96 12.44 -27.96
N ALA A 590 39.77 12.09 -27.46
CA ALA A 590 39.56 10.87 -26.66
C ALA A 590 40.00 9.59 -27.39
N PHE A 591 39.83 9.50 -28.71
CA PHE A 591 40.14 8.34 -29.54
C PHE A 591 41.16 8.61 -30.65
N VAL A 592 41.90 9.73 -30.60
CA VAL A 592 42.86 10.08 -31.68
C VAL A 592 43.81 8.92 -31.96
N GLY A 593 44.02 8.59 -33.23
CA GLY A 593 44.99 7.57 -33.66
C GLY A 593 44.61 6.13 -33.32
N CYS A 594 43.33 5.85 -33.02
CA CYS A 594 42.82 4.47 -32.89
C CYS A 594 42.62 3.83 -34.27
N GLU A 595 43.73 3.58 -34.97
CA GLU A 595 43.75 3.13 -36.38
C GLU A 595 43.02 1.79 -36.62
N ALA A 596 42.94 0.91 -35.61
CA ALA A 596 42.26 -0.38 -35.73
C ALA A 596 40.74 -0.33 -35.50
N LEU A 597 40.19 0.79 -35.00
CA LEU A 597 38.77 0.88 -34.64
C LEU A 597 37.91 0.95 -35.90
N THR A 598 37.09 -0.07 -36.15
CA THR A 598 36.31 -0.16 -37.41
C THR A 598 34.90 0.40 -37.32
N ALA A 599 34.28 0.34 -36.15
CA ALA A 599 32.94 0.85 -35.94
C ALA A 599 32.78 1.46 -34.55
N ILE A 600 31.95 2.49 -34.44
CA ILE A 600 31.52 3.03 -33.16
C ILE A 600 30.08 3.53 -33.22
N GLU A 601 29.31 3.22 -32.18
CA GLU A 601 27.98 3.78 -31.93
C GLU A 601 28.06 4.75 -30.76
N ILE A 602 27.66 6.00 -31.00
CA ILE A 602 27.60 7.03 -29.97
C ILE A 602 26.22 6.97 -29.30
N PRO A 603 26.12 6.65 -27.99
CA PRO A 603 24.84 6.51 -27.31
C PRO A 603 23.93 7.75 -27.41
N ALA A 604 22.61 7.55 -27.43
CA ALA A 604 21.62 8.62 -27.59
C ALA A 604 21.64 9.69 -26.46
N ALA A 605 22.22 9.37 -25.30
CA ALA A 605 22.39 10.33 -24.20
C ALA A 605 23.51 11.35 -24.43
N VAL A 606 24.41 11.11 -25.40
CA VAL A 606 25.58 11.96 -25.63
C VAL A 606 25.16 13.28 -26.28
N LYS A 607 25.49 14.39 -25.62
CA LYS A 607 25.20 15.75 -26.08
C LYS A 607 26.31 16.35 -26.93
N SER A 608 27.57 16.00 -26.67
CA SER A 608 28.72 16.60 -27.35
C SER A 608 29.86 15.61 -27.61
N ILE A 609 30.50 15.78 -28.77
CA ILE A 609 31.75 15.15 -29.17
C ILE A 609 32.83 16.24 -29.20
N GLY A 610 33.91 16.05 -28.43
CA GLY A 610 35.02 17.01 -28.34
C GLY A 610 35.89 17.12 -29.59
N ASN A 611 36.73 18.16 -29.65
CA ASN A 611 37.61 18.40 -30.79
C ASN A 611 38.59 17.23 -31.00
N TYR A 612 38.90 16.92 -32.26
CA TYR A 612 39.78 15.82 -32.67
C TYR A 612 39.35 14.44 -32.16
N CYS A 613 38.13 14.24 -31.64
CA CYS A 613 37.77 13.04 -30.87
C CYS A 613 38.18 11.73 -31.55
N PHE A 614 37.90 11.56 -32.84
CA PHE A 614 38.26 10.39 -33.66
C PHE A 614 39.27 10.73 -34.78
N SER A 615 40.06 11.80 -34.65
CA SER A 615 41.06 12.14 -35.69
C SER A 615 42.07 11.00 -35.87
N SER A 616 42.37 10.67 -37.11
CA SER A 616 43.28 9.58 -37.53
C SER A 616 42.81 8.17 -37.13
N CYS A 617 41.52 7.96 -36.89
CA CYS A 617 40.90 6.63 -36.81
C CYS A 617 40.69 6.04 -38.22
N SER A 618 41.78 5.74 -38.91
CA SER A 618 41.78 5.39 -40.34
C SER A 618 41.03 4.10 -40.69
N GLY A 619 40.83 3.18 -39.74
CA GLY A 619 40.05 1.96 -39.89
C GLY A 619 38.53 2.14 -39.79
N LEU A 620 38.05 3.31 -39.36
CA LEU A 620 36.64 3.53 -39.04
C LEU A 620 35.78 3.53 -40.31
N THR A 621 34.96 2.51 -40.50
CA THR A 621 34.02 2.38 -41.63
C THR A 621 32.62 2.81 -41.29
N THR A 622 32.23 2.68 -40.01
CA THR A 622 30.86 2.88 -39.53
C THR A 622 30.85 3.76 -38.30
N VAL A 623 30.07 4.84 -38.35
CA VAL A 623 29.79 5.70 -37.19
C VAL A 623 28.29 5.89 -37.10
N ILE A 624 27.71 5.51 -35.96
CA ILE A 624 26.29 5.70 -35.69
C ILE A 624 26.15 6.85 -34.70
N LEU A 625 25.45 7.90 -35.12
CA LEU A 625 25.09 9.06 -34.31
C LEU A 625 23.58 9.05 -34.10
N HIS A 626 23.13 9.22 -32.85
CA HIS A 626 21.71 9.22 -32.50
C HIS A 626 21.14 10.63 -32.32
N GLU A 627 19.81 10.76 -32.44
CA GLU A 627 19.10 11.98 -32.06
C GLU A 627 19.32 12.29 -30.57
N GLY A 628 19.56 13.55 -30.25
CA GLY A 628 19.97 14.03 -28.93
C GLY A 628 21.36 14.67 -28.92
N LEU A 629 22.21 14.35 -29.90
CA LEU A 629 23.53 14.94 -30.11
C LEU A 629 23.43 16.38 -30.61
N GLU A 630 24.06 17.32 -29.91
CA GLU A 630 23.95 18.77 -30.16
C GLU A 630 25.21 19.35 -30.82
N THR A 631 26.40 18.84 -30.48
CA THR A 631 27.69 19.41 -30.93
C THR A 631 28.67 18.35 -31.43
N ILE A 632 29.27 18.59 -32.60
CA ILE A 632 30.41 17.84 -33.15
C ILE A 632 31.61 18.79 -33.27
N GLY A 633 32.65 18.55 -32.46
CA GLY A 633 33.83 19.40 -32.36
C GLY A 633 34.73 19.40 -33.60
N ALA A 634 35.64 20.37 -33.67
CA ALA A 634 36.52 20.57 -34.82
C ALA A 634 37.42 19.37 -35.05
N ASN A 635 37.68 19.00 -36.32
CA ASN A 635 38.54 17.88 -36.71
C ASN A 635 38.14 16.51 -36.12
N SER A 636 36.90 16.34 -35.65
CA SER A 636 36.49 15.13 -34.93
C SER A 636 36.65 13.83 -35.71
N PHE A 637 36.55 13.84 -37.05
CA PHE A 637 36.73 12.68 -37.92
C PHE A 637 37.77 12.94 -39.02
N GLU A 638 38.73 13.83 -38.75
CA GLU A 638 39.85 14.08 -39.67
C GLU A 638 40.63 12.78 -39.94
N ASN A 639 41.04 12.53 -41.18
CA ASN A 639 41.82 11.34 -41.58
C ASN A 639 41.14 9.98 -41.31
N CYS A 640 39.80 9.93 -41.22
CA CYS A 640 39.02 8.68 -41.17
C CYS A 640 38.86 8.06 -42.56
N LEU A 641 39.97 7.60 -43.16
CA LEU A 641 40.08 7.21 -44.57
C LEU A 641 39.13 6.07 -45.02
N SER A 642 38.66 5.24 -44.08
CA SER A 642 37.77 4.11 -44.37
C SER A 642 36.28 4.46 -44.27
N LEU A 643 35.93 5.66 -43.78
CA LEU A 643 34.54 6.08 -43.60
C LEU A 643 33.93 6.37 -44.97
N ARG A 644 32.78 5.74 -45.27
CA ARG A 644 32.10 5.86 -46.57
C ARG A 644 30.80 6.62 -46.50
N SER A 645 30.08 6.49 -45.38
CA SER A 645 28.86 7.24 -45.14
C SER A 645 28.71 7.57 -43.66
N ILE A 646 28.12 8.73 -43.36
CA ILE A 646 27.73 9.10 -42.00
C ILE A 646 26.44 9.91 -42.02
N LYS A 647 25.56 9.67 -41.05
CA LYS A 647 24.31 10.44 -40.87
C LYS A 647 24.51 11.44 -39.73
N ILE A 648 24.27 12.71 -40.00
CA ILE A 648 24.25 13.77 -38.99
C ILE A 648 22.81 13.90 -38.48
N PRO A 649 22.55 13.67 -37.18
CA PRO A 649 21.19 13.70 -36.65
C PRO A 649 20.62 15.13 -36.65
N SER A 650 19.29 15.24 -36.69
CA SER A 650 18.60 16.53 -36.80
C SER A 650 18.86 17.45 -35.60
N THR A 651 19.17 16.87 -34.43
CA THR A 651 19.50 17.64 -33.21
C THR A 651 20.88 18.29 -33.22
N SER A 652 21.78 17.94 -34.15
CA SER A 652 23.15 18.48 -34.17
C SER A 652 23.17 19.91 -34.69
N ILE A 653 23.05 20.87 -33.77
CA ILE A 653 22.98 22.30 -34.08
C ILE A 653 24.34 22.95 -34.29
N PHE A 654 25.45 22.30 -33.92
CA PHE A 654 26.80 22.84 -34.11
C PHE A 654 27.75 21.80 -34.71
N VAL A 655 28.18 22.04 -35.95
CA VAL A 655 29.21 21.24 -36.65
C VAL A 655 30.40 22.15 -36.94
N ASP A 656 31.49 21.94 -36.21
CA ASP A 656 32.67 22.81 -36.22
C ASP A 656 33.55 22.59 -37.46
N SER A 657 34.74 23.19 -37.45
CA SER A 657 35.66 23.26 -38.58
C SER A 657 36.36 21.94 -38.84
N ASP A 658 36.56 21.64 -40.12
CA ASP A 658 37.44 20.55 -40.56
C ASP A 658 37.03 19.14 -40.07
N VAL A 659 35.74 18.95 -39.72
CA VAL A 659 35.24 17.70 -39.09
C VAL A 659 35.61 16.46 -39.90
N PHE A 660 35.56 16.53 -41.23
CA PHE A 660 35.81 15.39 -42.14
C PHE A 660 36.99 15.62 -43.09
N THR A 661 37.98 16.41 -42.68
CA THR A 661 39.18 16.66 -43.49
C THR A 661 39.88 15.34 -43.88
N ASN A 662 40.27 15.22 -45.15
CA ASN A 662 40.88 14.02 -45.75
C ASN A 662 39.98 12.74 -45.74
N CYS A 663 38.66 12.89 -45.65
CA CYS A 663 37.70 11.79 -45.82
C CYS A 663 37.11 11.77 -47.24
N ASP A 664 37.97 11.57 -48.25
CA ASP A 664 37.59 11.70 -49.65
C ASP A 664 36.51 10.69 -50.10
N GLY A 665 35.46 11.19 -50.77
CA GLY A 665 34.37 10.36 -51.29
C GLY A 665 33.31 9.95 -50.25
N LEU A 666 33.35 10.54 -49.05
CA LEU A 666 32.37 10.33 -47.99
C LEU A 666 30.98 10.89 -48.39
N ASP A 667 29.94 10.08 -48.22
CA ASP A 667 28.53 10.49 -48.30
C ASP A 667 28.02 10.91 -46.90
N VAL A 668 27.80 12.20 -46.68
CA VAL A 668 27.24 12.74 -45.44
C VAL A 668 25.75 12.99 -45.63
N TYR A 669 24.92 12.27 -44.88
CA TYR A 669 23.47 12.43 -44.89
C TYR A 669 23.05 13.45 -43.84
N LEU A 670 22.42 14.53 -44.30
CA LEU A 670 21.86 15.58 -43.46
C LEU A 670 20.36 15.34 -43.27
N THR A 671 19.84 15.63 -42.08
CA THR A 671 18.41 15.43 -41.77
C THR A 671 17.76 16.65 -41.12
N TRP A 672 18.21 17.86 -41.44
CA TRP A 672 17.57 19.06 -40.91
C TRP A 672 16.41 19.49 -41.79
N ASP A 673 15.22 19.57 -41.18
CA ASP A 673 14.02 20.08 -41.85
C ASP A 673 14.02 21.62 -41.93
N ASN A 674 14.96 22.30 -41.25
CA ASN A 674 15.27 23.72 -41.39
C ASN A 674 16.66 24.04 -40.83
N LEU A 675 17.31 25.10 -41.34
CA LEU A 675 18.65 25.53 -40.89
C LEU A 675 18.62 26.58 -39.77
N ARG A 676 17.47 26.84 -39.14
CA ARG A 676 17.37 27.92 -38.14
C ARG A 676 18.05 27.47 -36.84
N GLY A 677 19.17 28.12 -36.51
CA GLY A 677 19.96 27.78 -35.32
C GLY A 677 20.96 26.65 -35.55
N VAL A 678 21.10 26.17 -36.79
CA VAL A 678 22.19 25.28 -37.21
C VAL A 678 23.40 26.14 -37.56
N PHE A 679 24.52 25.90 -36.88
CA PHE A 679 25.79 26.57 -37.08
C PHE A 679 26.79 25.58 -37.68
N ILE A 680 27.22 25.87 -38.90
CA ILE A 680 28.22 25.10 -39.62
C ILE A 680 29.37 26.06 -39.92
N SER A 681 30.57 25.72 -39.47
CA SER A 681 31.75 26.56 -39.69
C SER A 681 32.22 26.55 -41.16
N ASP A 682 32.98 27.58 -41.56
CA ASP A 682 33.65 27.60 -42.86
C ASP A 682 34.60 26.38 -42.97
N ASN A 683 34.43 25.55 -44.00
CA ASN A 683 35.18 24.29 -44.25
C ASN A 683 34.82 23.09 -43.37
N ALA A 684 33.66 23.07 -42.70
CA ALA A 684 33.17 21.86 -42.03
C ALA A 684 33.06 20.65 -42.99
N PHE A 685 32.77 20.93 -44.26
CA PHE A 685 32.74 19.96 -45.36
C PHE A 685 33.74 20.41 -46.45
N TYR A 686 34.49 19.48 -47.04
CA TYR A 686 35.41 19.75 -48.17
C TYR A 686 34.81 19.28 -49.50
N SER A 687 35.26 19.85 -50.63
CA SER A 687 34.72 19.54 -51.97
C SER A 687 34.80 18.07 -52.39
N SER A 688 35.61 17.26 -51.71
CA SER A 688 35.68 15.81 -51.89
C SER A 688 34.55 15.03 -51.18
N ILE A 689 33.70 15.70 -50.40
CA ILE A 689 32.55 15.13 -49.68
C ILE A 689 31.26 15.35 -50.49
N ARG A 690 30.38 14.35 -50.45
CA ARG A 690 29.03 14.40 -51.02
C ARG A 690 28.01 14.61 -49.91
N LEU A 691 27.25 15.68 -49.99
CA LEU A 691 26.21 16.01 -49.01
C LEU A 691 24.86 15.54 -49.54
N ARG A 692 24.32 14.50 -48.92
CA ARG A 692 23.01 13.93 -49.24
C ARG A 692 21.96 14.67 -48.43
N ILE A 693 21.04 15.36 -49.11
CA ILE A 693 19.96 16.14 -48.46
C ILE A 693 18.60 15.47 -48.67
N PRO A 694 17.63 15.64 -47.75
CA PRO A 694 16.30 15.06 -47.90
C PRO A 694 15.57 15.62 -49.14
N LYS A 695 14.86 14.76 -49.87
CA LYS A 695 14.08 15.15 -51.05
C LYS A 695 13.04 16.21 -50.69
N GLY A 696 12.93 17.27 -51.48
CA GLY A 696 12.01 18.39 -51.21
C GLY A 696 12.56 19.46 -50.27
N THR A 697 13.81 19.33 -49.81
CA THR A 697 14.51 20.34 -48.97
C THR A 697 15.60 21.11 -49.74
N GLU A 698 15.63 21.00 -51.06
CA GLU A 698 16.64 21.58 -51.95
C GLU A 698 16.78 23.10 -51.75
N ASP A 699 15.65 23.80 -51.59
CA ASP A 699 15.59 25.24 -51.32
C ASP A 699 16.18 25.62 -49.95
N ILE A 700 16.06 24.72 -48.95
CA ILE A 700 16.55 24.94 -47.58
C ILE A 700 18.07 24.95 -47.56
N TYR A 701 18.68 24.03 -48.32
CA TYR A 701 20.13 23.87 -48.43
C TYR A 701 20.75 24.70 -49.58
N GLY A 702 19.94 25.48 -50.30
CA GLY A 702 20.40 26.41 -51.34
C GLY A 702 20.93 25.71 -52.60
N TYR A 703 20.26 24.64 -53.03
CA TYR A 703 20.55 23.92 -54.26
C TYR A 703 20.03 24.69 -55.50
N ASP A 704 20.92 24.97 -56.47
CA ASP A 704 20.58 25.63 -57.75
C ASP A 704 21.10 24.78 -58.92
N ASP A 705 20.22 24.44 -59.87
CA ASP A 705 20.51 23.68 -61.09
C ASP A 705 21.60 24.31 -61.98
N ASN A 706 21.94 25.58 -61.76
CA ASN A 706 23.01 26.30 -62.48
C ASN A 706 24.38 26.23 -61.79
N ALA A 707 24.60 25.32 -60.84
CA ALA A 707 25.88 25.03 -60.18
C ALA A 707 26.48 26.19 -59.33
N ASN A 708 25.64 27.06 -58.76
CA ASN A 708 26.07 27.96 -57.68
C ASN A 708 25.67 27.37 -56.33
N TYR A 709 26.56 26.56 -55.75
CA TYR A 709 26.38 25.91 -54.45
C TYR A 709 26.42 26.95 -53.30
N TYR A 710 25.28 27.20 -52.65
CA TYR A 710 25.24 28.10 -51.47
C TYR A 710 25.75 27.42 -50.18
N PHE A 711 25.61 26.09 -50.07
CA PHE A 711 26.21 25.32 -48.99
C PHE A 711 27.70 25.12 -49.26
N ARG A 712 28.55 25.83 -48.50
CA ARG A 712 29.99 25.87 -48.73
C ARG A 712 30.62 24.52 -48.41
N GLY A 713 31.28 23.93 -49.41
CA GLY A 713 32.25 22.86 -49.17
C GLY A 713 31.78 21.43 -49.41
N GLY A 714 30.75 21.15 -50.20
CA GLY A 714 30.43 19.78 -50.58
C GLY A 714 29.56 19.70 -51.83
N LEU A 715 29.58 18.57 -52.53
CA LEU A 715 28.65 18.33 -53.63
C LEU A 715 27.28 17.99 -53.05
N LEU A 716 26.32 18.90 -53.13
CA LEU A 716 24.92 18.66 -52.73
C LEU A 716 24.25 17.69 -53.70
N ILE A 717 23.65 16.63 -53.17
CA ILE A 717 22.94 15.59 -53.92
C ILE A 717 21.57 15.38 -53.25
N PRO A 718 20.45 15.73 -53.92
CA PRO A 718 19.12 15.35 -53.46
C PRO A 718 19.02 13.83 -53.36
N ALA A 719 18.58 13.31 -52.22
CA ALA A 719 18.40 11.87 -52.05
C ALA A 719 17.19 11.40 -52.90
N ASP A 720 17.37 10.38 -53.73
CA ASP A 720 16.24 9.66 -54.34
C ASP A 720 15.43 8.94 -53.24
N GLU A 721 14.15 8.63 -53.50
CA GLU A 721 13.16 8.06 -52.53
C GLU A 721 13.57 6.76 -51.82
N GLU A 722 14.71 6.16 -52.17
CA GLU A 722 15.28 5.03 -51.46
C GLU A 722 16.43 5.50 -50.56
N GLU A 723 16.07 5.81 -49.31
CA GLU A 723 17.02 5.76 -48.20
C GLU A 723 17.72 4.39 -48.20
N PRO A 724 19.04 4.29 -47.98
CA PRO A 724 19.57 3.10 -47.33
C PRO A 724 19.11 3.18 -45.87
N VAL A 725 17.97 2.56 -45.61
CA VAL A 725 17.41 2.37 -44.26
C VAL A 725 18.49 1.74 -43.38
N SER A 726 19.02 2.49 -42.41
CA SER A 726 19.82 1.93 -41.32
C SER A 726 18.93 1.68 -40.11
N GLN A 727 17.97 0.78 -40.26
CA GLN A 727 17.39 -0.07 -39.22
C GLN A 727 16.42 -1.05 -39.91
N VAL A 728 16.80 -2.33 -40.00
CA VAL A 728 15.89 -3.38 -40.46
C VAL A 728 15.46 -4.21 -39.25
N TYR A 729 14.16 -4.22 -38.98
CA TYR A 729 13.53 -5.22 -38.09
C TYR A 729 13.01 -6.36 -38.95
N TYR A 730 13.26 -7.62 -38.55
CA TYR A 730 12.61 -8.79 -39.15
C TYR A 730 11.80 -9.52 -38.08
N THR A 731 10.50 -9.69 -38.30
CA THR A 731 9.66 -10.65 -37.57
C THR A 731 9.63 -11.95 -38.38
N LEU A 732 10.17 -13.03 -37.84
CA LEU A 732 10.07 -14.36 -38.45
C LEU A 732 8.87 -15.08 -37.84
N LEU A 733 7.76 -15.13 -38.60
CA LEU A 733 6.60 -15.94 -38.24
C LEU A 733 6.81 -17.34 -38.83
N ILE A 734 7.17 -18.33 -37.99
CA ILE A 734 7.18 -19.73 -38.41
C ILE A 734 5.78 -20.28 -38.11
N ASN A 735 4.86 -20.12 -39.06
CA ASN A 735 3.70 -21.00 -39.14
C ASN A 735 4.19 -22.33 -39.74
N SER A 736 4.59 -23.27 -38.89
CA SER A 736 4.61 -24.66 -39.36
C SER A 736 3.17 -25.05 -39.67
N ASN A 737 2.93 -25.60 -40.85
CA ASN A 737 1.62 -26.00 -41.35
C ASN A 737 0.99 -27.05 -40.43
N ILE A 738 0.24 -26.52 -39.47
CA ILE A 738 -0.78 -27.11 -38.62
C ILE A 738 -1.98 -26.22 -39.03
N ASP A 739 -2.63 -26.61 -40.13
CA ASP A 739 -3.32 -25.78 -41.13
C ASP A 739 -3.98 -24.46 -40.64
N ASP A 740 -3.46 -23.31 -41.06
CA ASP A 740 -4.00 -22.44 -42.13
C ASP A 740 -3.17 -21.13 -42.31
N TYR A 741 -3.12 -20.65 -43.56
CA TYR A 741 -2.55 -19.39 -44.08
C TYR A 741 -1.03 -19.22 -44.32
N SER A 742 -0.76 -19.07 -45.62
CA SER A 742 0.19 -18.14 -46.22
C SER A 742 0.66 -16.97 -45.33
N TYR A 743 1.98 -16.83 -45.20
CA TYR A 743 2.61 -15.52 -45.38
C TYR A 743 3.42 -15.51 -46.68
N ARG A 744 3.19 -14.43 -47.43
CA ARG A 744 3.98 -13.97 -48.56
C ARG A 744 5.08 -13.09 -47.99
N ILE A 745 6.33 -13.41 -48.30
CA ILE A 745 7.46 -12.49 -48.20
C ILE A 745 7.43 -11.63 -49.48
N ASN A 746 7.35 -10.30 -49.35
CA ASN A 746 7.95 -9.38 -50.32
C ASN A 746 9.25 -8.90 -49.63
N ASP A 747 10.47 -9.32 -49.94
CA ASP A 747 11.05 -9.87 -51.16
C ASP A 747 11.90 -11.13 -50.92
N SER A 748 11.91 -11.96 -51.96
CA SER A 748 12.52 -13.28 -52.18
C SER A 748 13.94 -13.52 -51.63
N ILE A 749 14.14 -14.66 -50.92
CA ILE A 749 14.97 -15.80 -51.41
C ILE A 749 14.31 -17.15 -51.01
N PRO A 750 14.34 -18.19 -51.87
CA PRO A 750 13.62 -19.45 -51.71
C PRO A 750 14.46 -20.64 -51.19
N HIS A 751 13.74 -21.61 -50.59
CA HIS A 751 13.99 -23.04 -50.39
C HIS A 751 15.41 -23.62 -50.63
N ASP A 752 16.27 -23.48 -49.61
CA ASP A 752 17.06 -24.54 -48.98
C ASP A 752 17.55 -24.06 -47.57
N ASN A 753 17.80 -25.00 -46.65
CA ASN A 753 18.08 -24.82 -45.21
C ASN A 753 19.23 -23.85 -44.84
N ILE A 754 18.89 -22.69 -44.26
CA ILE A 754 19.63 -21.84 -43.30
C ILE A 754 19.19 -20.40 -43.55
N ALA A 755 18.55 -19.79 -42.55
CA ALA A 755 18.31 -18.34 -42.55
C ALA A 755 19.57 -17.63 -42.01
N TYR A 756 20.15 -16.75 -42.83
CA TYR A 756 21.29 -15.90 -42.43
C TYR A 756 20.76 -14.58 -41.88
N ILE A 757 21.01 -14.33 -40.59
CA ILE A 757 20.59 -13.11 -39.89
C ILE A 757 21.82 -12.21 -39.74
N LYS A 758 21.72 -10.93 -40.09
CA LYS A 758 22.83 -9.95 -40.00
C LYS A 758 23.15 -9.57 -38.55
N ALA A 759 24.41 -9.20 -38.28
CA ALA A 759 24.84 -8.60 -37.02
C ALA A 759 24.04 -7.33 -36.68
N ASP A 760 23.84 -7.07 -35.38
CA ASP A 760 23.05 -5.94 -34.83
C ASP A 760 21.56 -5.92 -35.24
N THR A 761 21.00 -7.10 -35.54
CA THR A 761 19.56 -7.28 -35.81
C THR A 761 18.86 -7.87 -34.58
N ARG A 762 17.69 -7.35 -34.19
CA ARG A 762 16.82 -8.03 -33.20
C ARG A 762 15.87 -8.97 -33.94
N VAL A 763 15.87 -10.25 -33.58
CA VAL A 763 14.99 -11.26 -34.17
C VAL A 763 14.10 -11.88 -33.10
N HIS A 764 12.79 -11.75 -33.29
CA HIS A 764 11.78 -12.36 -32.45
C HIS A 764 11.18 -13.56 -33.17
N VAL A 765 11.30 -14.76 -32.59
CA VAL A 765 10.73 -16.00 -33.15
C VAL A 765 9.54 -16.41 -32.28
N LYS A 766 8.35 -16.34 -32.87
CA LYS A 766 7.10 -16.74 -32.21
C LYS A 766 6.72 -18.14 -32.69
N ILE A 767 6.51 -19.09 -31.76
CA ILE A 767 6.11 -20.47 -32.07
C ILE A 767 4.70 -20.71 -31.53
N GLU A 768 3.74 -20.91 -32.45
CA GLU A 768 2.34 -21.24 -32.14
C GLU A 768 2.08 -22.72 -32.47
N TYR A 769 1.60 -23.50 -31.50
CA TYR A 769 1.20 -24.91 -31.66
C TYR A 769 -0.29 -25.03 -31.36
N ASP A 770 -1.04 -25.96 -31.96
CA ASP A 770 -2.44 -26.28 -31.57
C ASP A 770 -2.61 -27.81 -31.38
N ARG A 771 -2.83 -28.23 -30.14
CA ARG A 771 -3.00 -29.65 -29.76
C ARG A 771 -4.31 -30.27 -30.27
N ASN A 772 -5.33 -29.47 -30.55
CA ASN A 772 -6.65 -29.99 -30.90
C ASN A 772 -6.81 -30.27 -32.40
N LYS A 773 -5.75 -30.02 -33.19
CA LYS A 773 -5.81 -30.07 -34.65
C LYS A 773 -4.78 -31.03 -35.30
N TYR A 774 -3.58 -31.29 -34.73
CA TYR A 774 -2.54 -32.17 -35.36
C TYR A 774 -1.57 -32.88 -34.37
N ARG A 775 -0.78 -33.86 -34.87
CA ARG A 775 0.35 -34.53 -34.20
C ARG A 775 1.68 -34.13 -34.88
N LEU A 776 2.70 -33.72 -34.10
CA LEU A 776 4.04 -33.36 -34.62
C LEU A 776 4.86 -34.61 -35.04
N SER A 777 5.56 -34.51 -36.18
CA SER A 777 6.59 -35.46 -36.64
C SER A 777 7.96 -34.77 -36.68
N ASN A 778 9.03 -35.49 -36.31
CA ASN A 778 10.42 -35.03 -36.27
C ASN A 778 10.81 -34.13 -37.46
N ASP A 779 10.91 -32.82 -37.25
CA ASP A 779 11.49 -31.86 -38.19
C ASP A 779 12.41 -30.88 -37.44
N ASN A 780 13.63 -30.69 -37.95
CA ASN A 780 14.66 -29.83 -37.35
C ASN A 780 14.64 -28.43 -37.95
N ILE A 781 14.70 -27.39 -37.10
CA ILE A 781 14.84 -25.99 -37.53
C ILE A 781 16.25 -25.50 -37.19
N ASN A 782 16.98 -25.00 -38.19
CA ASN A 782 18.38 -24.60 -38.06
C ASN A 782 18.58 -23.10 -38.33
N PHE A 783 19.30 -22.42 -37.44
CA PHE A 783 19.65 -21.00 -37.56
C PHE A 783 21.17 -20.81 -37.57
N VAL A 784 21.66 -19.86 -38.38
CA VAL A 784 23.05 -19.39 -38.36
C VAL A 784 23.05 -17.90 -38.03
N ILE A 785 23.60 -17.55 -36.87
CA ILE A 785 23.41 -16.25 -36.22
C ILE A 785 24.77 -15.59 -35.95
N SER A 786 24.96 -14.35 -36.40
CA SER A 786 26.21 -13.57 -36.23
C SER A 786 26.23 -12.66 -34.98
N GLU A 787 27.39 -12.07 -34.66
CA GLU A 787 27.72 -11.29 -33.42
C GLU A 787 26.65 -10.28 -32.98
N ASN A 788 26.49 -10.09 -31.65
CA ASN A 788 25.58 -9.14 -30.99
C ASN A 788 24.08 -9.29 -31.30
N THR A 789 23.65 -10.48 -31.72
CA THR A 789 22.23 -10.79 -31.92
C THR A 789 21.59 -11.26 -30.61
N VAL A 790 20.46 -10.64 -30.22
CA VAL A 790 19.60 -11.13 -29.13
C VAL A 790 18.52 -12.00 -29.75
N LEU A 791 18.57 -13.32 -29.46
CA LEU A 791 17.54 -14.26 -29.85
C LEU A 791 16.55 -14.44 -28.69
N THR A 792 15.29 -14.13 -28.94
CA THR A 792 14.19 -14.40 -28.01
C THR A 792 13.36 -15.56 -28.56
N LEU A 793 13.30 -16.65 -27.79
CA LEU A 793 12.38 -17.76 -28.04
C LEU A 793 11.16 -17.57 -27.15
N ASP A 794 10.02 -17.32 -27.78
CA ASP A 794 8.75 -17.15 -27.09
C ASP A 794 7.81 -18.31 -27.44
N PHE A 795 7.54 -19.15 -26.44
CA PHE A 795 6.61 -20.27 -26.56
C PHE A 795 5.25 -19.81 -26.07
N GLU A 796 4.36 -19.52 -27.01
CA GLU A 796 3.03 -19.08 -26.62
C GLU A 796 2.26 -20.24 -25.99
N ARG A 797 1.67 -19.96 -24.83
CA ARG A 797 0.90 -20.95 -24.08
C ARG A 797 -0.43 -21.19 -24.78
N LEU A 798 -0.65 -22.42 -25.24
CA LEU A 798 -1.97 -22.89 -25.67
C LEU A 798 -2.95 -22.99 -24.49
N PRO A 799 -4.27 -22.85 -24.74
CA PRO A 799 -5.27 -22.79 -23.69
C PRO A 799 -5.48 -24.07 -22.84
N ASP A 800 -4.98 -25.27 -23.19
CA ASP A 800 -5.46 -26.50 -22.53
C ASP A 800 -4.47 -27.69 -22.37
N ALA A 801 -3.15 -27.46 -22.32
CA ALA A 801 -2.21 -28.52 -21.93
C ALA A 801 -1.41 -28.15 -20.67
N ILE A 802 -1.48 -28.99 -19.64
CA ILE A 802 -0.30 -29.23 -18.80
C ILE A 802 0.68 -29.96 -19.73
N ALA A 803 1.55 -29.19 -20.35
CA ALA A 803 2.78 -29.67 -20.94
C ALA A 803 3.89 -28.95 -20.19
N TYR A 804 4.71 -29.69 -19.46
CA TYR A 804 6.05 -29.21 -19.17
C TYR A 804 6.91 -29.60 -20.34
N TYR A 805 7.63 -28.60 -20.85
CA TYR A 805 8.76 -28.83 -21.72
C TYR A 805 10.01 -28.86 -20.84
N SER A 806 10.72 -29.98 -20.75
CA SER A 806 12.07 -29.92 -20.21
C SER A 806 12.98 -29.42 -21.32
N LEU A 807 13.65 -28.29 -21.08
CA LEU A 807 14.65 -27.76 -22.01
C LEU A 807 16.01 -28.37 -21.66
N GLN A 808 16.47 -29.31 -22.48
CA GLN A 808 17.86 -29.76 -22.40
C GLN A 808 18.68 -28.96 -23.40
N VAL A 809 19.65 -28.19 -22.89
CA VAL A 809 20.61 -27.48 -23.73
C VAL A 809 21.90 -28.30 -23.74
N LYS A 810 22.17 -28.97 -24.86
CA LYS A 810 23.40 -29.73 -25.08
C LYS A 810 24.39 -28.86 -25.85
N SER A 811 25.57 -28.68 -25.28
CA SER A 811 26.69 -27.95 -25.89
C SER A 811 27.86 -28.90 -26.06
N ASN A 812 28.62 -28.76 -27.15
CA ASN A 812 29.71 -29.67 -27.50
C ASN A 812 30.98 -29.54 -26.61
N MET A 813 30.91 -28.87 -25.47
CA MET A 813 31.99 -28.81 -24.48
C MET A 813 31.84 -29.91 -23.43
N GLU A 814 32.92 -30.66 -23.17
CA GLU A 814 32.97 -31.89 -22.35
C GLU A 814 32.50 -31.78 -20.88
N ASN A 815 31.96 -30.66 -20.39
CA ASN A 815 31.48 -30.57 -18.99
C ASN A 815 30.29 -29.62 -18.75
N TYR A 816 29.53 -29.22 -19.78
CA TYR A 816 28.29 -28.44 -19.60
C TYR A 816 27.10 -29.12 -20.27
N ASN A 817 26.72 -30.29 -19.74
CA ASN A 817 25.37 -30.83 -19.91
C ASN A 817 24.51 -30.29 -18.76
N SER A 818 24.05 -29.05 -18.90
CA SER A 818 23.13 -28.46 -17.92
C SER A 818 21.73 -29.02 -18.20
N ILE A 819 21.32 -29.99 -17.39
CA ILE A 819 19.92 -30.44 -17.35
C ILE A 819 19.17 -29.48 -16.44
N ILE A 820 18.36 -28.59 -17.01
CA ILE A 820 17.47 -27.72 -16.24
C ILE A 820 16.22 -28.54 -15.90
N ASN A 821 16.26 -29.23 -14.76
CA ASN A 821 15.12 -29.98 -14.22
C ASN A 821 14.63 -29.35 -12.91
N GLY A 822 13.39 -28.87 -12.88
CA GLY A 822 12.60 -28.75 -11.66
C GLY A 822 12.27 -27.32 -11.15
N VAL A 823 10.96 -27.10 -10.94
CA VAL A 823 10.29 -26.23 -9.97
C VAL A 823 11.01 -24.91 -9.59
N ALA A 824 10.92 -23.88 -10.43
CA ALA A 824 11.19 -22.50 -10.04
C ALA A 824 10.58 -21.49 -11.02
N ARG A 825 10.24 -20.32 -10.48
CA ARG A 825 10.01 -19.07 -11.22
C ARG A 825 11.16 -18.83 -12.20
N LEU A 826 10.86 -18.63 -13.48
CA LEU A 826 11.81 -18.08 -14.44
C LEU A 826 11.56 -16.57 -14.54
N TYR A 827 12.26 -15.79 -13.71
CA TYR A 827 12.70 -14.47 -14.14
C TYR A 827 14.05 -14.67 -14.82
N GLU A 828 14.15 -14.30 -16.09
CA GLU A 828 15.36 -13.75 -16.73
C GLU A 828 16.71 -14.41 -16.38
N GLU A 829 16.92 -15.67 -16.74
CA GLU A 829 18.29 -16.18 -16.91
C GLU A 829 18.83 -15.79 -18.29
N ILE A 830 19.93 -15.04 -18.31
CA ILE A 830 20.72 -14.78 -19.50
C ILE A 830 21.74 -15.91 -19.63
N ILE A 831 21.61 -16.74 -20.66
CA ILE A 831 22.55 -17.82 -20.94
C ILE A 831 23.61 -17.29 -21.91
N TYR A 832 24.84 -17.16 -21.42
CA TYR A 832 25.99 -16.71 -22.21
C TYR A 832 26.62 -17.90 -22.92
N ILE A 833 26.51 -17.92 -24.26
CA ILE A 833 27.13 -18.95 -25.10
C ILE A 833 28.47 -18.40 -25.61
N ARG A 834 29.57 -19.11 -25.32
CA ARG A 834 30.91 -18.72 -25.77
C ARG A 834 31.10 -18.96 -27.27
N GLU A 835 32.07 -18.27 -27.85
CA GLU A 835 32.40 -18.28 -29.28
C GLU A 835 32.61 -19.70 -29.86
N ASN A 836 32.09 -19.97 -31.07
CA ASN A 836 32.30 -21.20 -31.88
C ASN A 836 31.78 -22.53 -31.29
N THR A 837 30.58 -22.53 -30.71
CA THR A 837 29.99 -23.74 -30.11
C THR A 837 28.74 -24.17 -30.88
N SER A 838 28.52 -25.47 -31.12
CA SER A 838 27.22 -25.96 -31.60
C SER A 838 26.33 -26.31 -30.42
N VAL A 839 25.07 -25.90 -30.49
CA VAL A 839 24.11 -26.05 -29.39
C VAL A 839 22.84 -26.71 -29.92
N THR A 840 22.47 -27.83 -29.30
CA THR A 840 21.22 -28.55 -29.56
C THR A 840 20.28 -28.33 -28.38
N ILE A 841 19.03 -28.00 -28.70
CA ILE A 841 17.99 -27.80 -27.70
C ILE A 841 16.94 -28.90 -27.88
N ASP A 842 16.87 -29.81 -26.90
CA ASP A 842 15.89 -30.88 -26.85
C ASP A 842 14.71 -30.46 -25.97
N VAL A 843 13.49 -30.71 -26.44
CA VAL A 843 12.25 -30.24 -25.80
C VAL A 843 11.36 -31.46 -25.47
N GLU A 844 11.41 -31.99 -24.22
CA GLU A 844 10.63 -33.19 -23.80
C GLU A 844 9.30 -32.86 -23.11
N TYR A 845 8.30 -33.74 -23.21
CA TYR A 845 6.96 -33.58 -22.63
C TYR A 845 6.72 -34.45 -21.36
N ASP A 846 6.44 -33.84 -20.19
CA ASP A 846 6.07 -34.54 -18.92
C ASP A 846 4.60 -34.27 -18.47
N ARG A 847 3.89 -35.32 -18.02
CA ARG A 847 2.48 -35.33 -17.61
C ARG A 847 2.19 -35.16 -16.11
N SER A 848 3.18 -34.97 -15.24
CA SER A 848 3.02 -35.22 -13.78
C SER A 848 3.04 -34.02 -12.79
N GLN A 849 3.01 -32.74 -13.21
CA GLN A 849 3.21 -31.57 -12.31
C GLN A 849 2.24 -30.36 -12.56
N TYR A 850 2.19 -29.31 -11.70
CA TYR A 850 1.23 -28.16 -11.71
C TYR A 850 1.81 -26.77 -12.10
N ARG A 851 1.16 -26.04 -13.03
CA ARG A 851 1.17 -24.58 -13.42
C ARG A 851 2.47 -23.73 -13.35
N LEU A 852 2.73 -22.90 -14.39
CA LEU A 852 3.32 -21.54 -14.26
C LEU A 852 3.17 -20.63 -15.51
N ASN A 853 3.47 -19.34 -15.29
CA ASN A 853 3.45 -18.15 -16.16
C ASN A 853 4.69 -18.01 -17.05
N ASN A 854 4.52 -17.21 -18.12
CA ASN A 854 5.52 -16.62 -19.01
C ASN A 854 6.89 -16.40 -18.34
N GLY A 855 7.91 -17.05 -18.89
CA GLY A 855 9.30 -16.66 -18.78
C GLY A 855 9.91 -16.71 -20.18
N ALA A 856 10.46 -15.60 -20.66
CA ALA A 856 11.31 -15.57 -21.84
C ALA A 856 12.72 -16.05 -21.46
N ILE A 857 13.34 -16.86 -22.31
CA ILE A 857 14.74 -17.29 -22.15
C ILE A 857 15.60 -16.46 -23.09
N TYR A 858 16.62 -15.79 -22.54
CA TYR A 858 17.50 -14.91 -23.30
C TYR A 858 18.82 -15.59 -23.58
N PHE A 859 19.13 -15.76 -24.86
CA PHE A 859 20.43 -16.23 -25.31
C PHE A 859 21.24 -15.04 -25.80
N VAL A 860 22.35 -14.76 -25.13
CA VAL A 860 23.31 -13.74 -25.58
C VAL A 860 24.44 -14.47 -26.28
N ILE A 861 24.45 -14.35 -27.61
CA ILE A 861 25.37 -15.04 -28.50
C ILE A 861 26.49 -14.07 -28.86
N LEU A 862 27.72 -14.45 -28.53
CA LEU A 862 28.87 -13.58 -28.68
C LEU A 862 29.46 -13.59 -30.12
N LYS A 863 29.33 -14.71 -30.89
CA LYS A 863 29.68 -14.84 -32.34
C LYS A 863 29.18 -16.14 -33.00
N ASP A 864 28.97 -16.13 -34.33
CA ASP A 864 28.64 -17.23 -35.27
C ASP A 864 28.39 -18.62 -34.65
N THR A 865 27.11 -18.93 -34.41
CA THR A 865 26.65 -20.15 -33.74
C THR A 865 25.59 -20.86 -34.58
N VAL A 866 25.69 -22.19 -34.70
CA VAL A 866 24.66 -23.04 -35.32
C VAL A 866 23.75 -23.57 -34.22
N LEU A 867 22.48 -23.17 -34.29
CA LEU A 867 21.44 -23.58 -33.34
C LEU A 867 20.49 -24.56 -34.02
N SER A 868 20.27 -25.72 -33.39
CA SER A 868 19.34 -26.75 -33.86
C SER A 868 18.29 -27.05 -32.79
N LEU A 869 17.00 -27.01 -33.17
CA LEU A 869 15.86 -27.40 -32.33
C LEU A 869 15.40 -28.81 -32.72
N ASP A 870 15.34 -29.76 -31.76
CA ASP A 870 14.92 -31.15 -32.00
C ASP A 870 13.68 -31.51 -31.15
N PHE A 871 12.70 -32.17 -31.76
CA PHE A 871 11.41 -32.55 -31.15
C PHE A 871 11.21 -34.07 -31.27
N GLU A 872 11.27 -34.81 -30.15
CA GLU A 872 11.10 -36.27 -30.17
C GLU A 872 9.61 -36.70 -30.26
N ARG A 873 9.35 -37.68 -31.14
CA ARG A 873 8.05 -38.36 -31.29
C ARG A 873 7.90 -39.53 -30.30
N LEU A 874 6.90 -39.48 -29.42
CA LEU A 874 6.47 -40.67 -28.66
C LEU A 874 5.57 -41.61 -29.49
N PRO A 875 5.70 -42.94 -29.35
CA PRO A 875 4.94 -43.92 -30.13
C PRO A 875 3.43 -43.93 -29.81
N GLU A 876 2.64 -44.29 -30.82
CA GLU A 876 1.18 -44.46 -30.79
C GLU A 876 0.75 -45.88 -30.33
N PRO A 877 -0.55 -46.10 -30.00
CA PRO A 877 -1.04 -46.68 -28.73
C PRO A 877 -1.46 -48.16 -28.81
N GLU A 878 -1.88 -48.77 -27.69
CA GLU A 878 -2.76 -49.96 -27.71
C GLU A 878 -4.04 -49.77 -26.87
N PRO A 879 -5.19 -50.33 -27.31
CA PRO A 879 -6.51 -50.20 -26.68
C PRO A 879 -6.74 -51.22 -25.54
N GLU A 880 -7.64 -50.86 -24.63
CA GLU A 880 -7.95 -51.50 -23.32
C GLU A 880 -8.56 -52.92 -23.37
N PRO A 881 -8.53 -53.68 -22.25
CA PRO A 881 -9.61 -54.59 -21.90
C PRO A 881 -10.54 -53.98 -20.82
N GLU A 882 -11.84 -53.96 -21.13
CA GLU A 882 -12.95 -53.47 -20.28
C GLU A 882 -13.02 -54.15 -18.88
N PRO A 883 -13.61 -53.44 -17.89
CA PRO A 883 -14.68 -54.05 -17.11
C PRO A 883 -15.92 -53.16 -16.98
N GLU A 884 -17.03 -53.69 -17.50
CA GLU A 884 -18.47 -53.56 -17.21
C GLU A 884 -19.15 -52.23 -16.79
N PRO A 885 -20.42 -52.02 -17.23
CA PRO A 885 -21.03 -50.70 -17.33
C PRO A 885 -21.62 -50.22 -16.00
N GLU A 886 -21.07 -49.14 -15.44
CA GLU A 886 -21.82 -48.31 -14.52
C GLU A 886 -22.76 -47.37 -15.30
N LYS A 887 -24.03 -47.38 -14.88
CA LYS A 887 -25.15 -46.63 -15.48
C LYS A 887 -24.77 -45.16 -15.71
N PRO A 888 -25.26 -44.53 -16.79
CA PRO A 888 -24.94 -43.14 -17.07
C PRO A 888 -25.46 -42.26 -15.94
N VAL A 889 -24.55 -41.74 -15.12
CA VAL A 889 -24.83 -40.63 -14.22
C VAL A 889 -25.00 -39.41 -15.12
N GLN A 890 -26.24 -38.96 -15.25
CA GLN A 890 -26.56 -37.74 -15.98
C GLN A 890 -25.78 -36.59 -15.33
N LYS A 891 -24.87 -35.97 -16.07
CA LYS A 891 -24.07 -34.84 -15.57
C LYS A 891 -25.02 -33.74 -15.09
N PRO A 892 -24.80 -33.17 -13.89
CA PRO A 892 -25.60 -32.03 -13.44
C PRO A 892 -25.41 -30.88 -14.42
N GLN A 893 -26.54 -30.36 -14.92
CA GLN A 893 -26.58 -29.24 -15.83
C GLN A 893 -26.85 -27.95 -15.03
N TYR A 894 -25.94 -26.99 -15.13
CA TYR A 894 -25.97 -25.72 -14.42
C TYR A 894 -26.38 -24.59 -15.38
N SER A 895 -27.29 -23.74 -14.95
CA SER A 895 -27.62 -22.50 -15.66
C SER A 895 -26.84 -21.37 -15.01
N LEU A 896 -26.03 -20.66 -15.80
CA LEU A 896 -25.30 -19.49 -15.30
C LEU A 896 -26.27 -18.31 -15.23
N LEU A 897 -26.93 -18.14 -14.08
CA LEU A 897 -27.71 -16.94 -13.78
C LEU A 897 -27.40 -16.52 -12.35
N VAL A 898 -26.99 -15.26 -12.16
CA VAL A 898 -27.81 -14.26 -11.45
C VAL A 898 -27.09 -12.90 -11.47
N LEU A 899 -27.84 -11.91 -11.96
CA LEU A 899 -27.66 -10.47 -11.77
C LEU A 899 -27.89 -10.09 -10.31
N TYR A 900 -27.04 -9.23 -9.74
CA TYR A 900 -27.44 -8.39 -8.62
C TYR A 900 -27.60 -6.94 -9.05
N LYS A 901 -28.79 -6.45 -8.72
CA LYS A 901 -29.32 -5.11 -8.88
C LYS A 901 -28.38 -4.10 -8.20
N ALA A 902 -27.75 -3.23 -9.00
CA ALA A 902 -27.12 -2.03 -8.48
C ALA A 902 -28.22 -1.00 -8.19
N ASP A 903 -28.37 -0.62 -6.92
CA ASP A 903 -28.94 0.68 -6.59
C ASP A 903 -27.99 1.74 -7.17
N ARG A 904 -28.27 2.20 -8.42
CA ARG A 904 -27.74 3.42 -9.11
C ARG A 904 -28.04 3.50 -10.62
N GLY A 905 -29.21 3.04 -11.06
CA GLY A 905 -29.63 3.21 -12.45
C GLY A 905 -29.01 2.16 -13.36
N GLU A 906 -29.89 1.52 -14.13
CA GLU A 906 -29.72 0.20 -14.74
C GLU A 906 -28.65 0.13 -15.83
N THR A 907 -27.76 -0.86 -15.69
CA THR A 907 -27.16 -1.59 -16.82
C THR A 907 -27.45 -3.07 -16.60
N ILE A 908 -28.39 -3.61 -17.37
CA ILE A 908 -28.64 -5.05 -17.43
C ILE A 908 -27.71 -5.62 -18.51
N LEU A 909 -26.67 -6.36 -18.12
CA LEU A 909 -25.98 -7.21 -19.08
C LEU A 909 -26.85 -8.44 -19.38
N LYS A 910 -27.32 -8.51 -20.61
CA LYS A 910 -28.03 -9.65 -21.20
C LYS A 910 -27.08 -10.85 -21.30
N THR A 911 -27.52 -12.02 -20.85
CA THR A 911 -26.92 -13.27 -21.33
C THR A 911 -27.26 -13.42 -22.81
N GLN A 912 -26.33 -13.89 -23.65
CA GLN A 912 -26.66 -14.22 -25.03
C GLN A 912 -27.37 -15.57 -25.18
N THR A 913 -27.41 -16.44 -24.17
CA THR A 913 -28.08 -17.75 -24.29
C THR A 913 -28.56 -18.30 -22.93
N ASP A 914 -29.75 -18.92 -22.92
CA ASP A 914 -30.25 -19.83 -21.85
C ASP A 914 -29.51 -21.19 -21.86
N GLU A 915 -28.21 -21.18 -22.18
CA GLU A 915 -27.43 -22.39 -22.34
C GLU A 915 -27.16 -23.03 -20.97
N LYS A 916 -27.45 -24.33 -20.89
CA LYS A 916 -27.14 -25.16 -19.74
C LYS A 916 -25.78 -25.79 -19.95
N TYR A 917 -24.93 -25.67 -18.94
CA TYR A 917 -23.55 -26.12 -18.99
C TYR A 917 -23.35 -27.27 -18.00
N ASP A 918 -22.62 -28.31 -18.41
CA ASP A 918 -22.30 -29.43 -17.52
C ASP A 918 -21.19 -29.04 -16.53
N SER A 919 -21.11 -29.74 -15.39
CA SER A 919 -19.91 -29.67 -14.53
C SER A 919 -18.67 -29.98 -15.36
N ALA A 920 -17.66 -29.12 -15.29
CA ALA A 920 -16.42 -29.10 -16.08
C ALA A 920 -16.44 -28.36 -17.42
N SER A 921 -17.56 -27.75 -17.83
CA SER A 921 -17.55 -26.79 -18.95
C SER A 921 -16.61 -25.61 -18.65
N ILE A 922 -15.80 -25.21 -19.63
CA ILE A 922 -14.96 -24.01 -19.56
C ILE A 922 -15.71 -22.88 -20.26
N ILE A 923 -15.87 -21.75 -19.57
CA ILE A 923 -16.66 -20.61 -20.04
C ILE A 923 -15.86 -19.34 -19.84
N THR A 924 -15.91 -18.45 -20.83
CA THR A 924 -15.40 -17.09 -20.75
C THR A 924 -16.54 -16.12 -20.51
N VAL A 925 -16.45 -15.32 -19.44
CA VAL A 925 -17.33 -14.18 -19.20
C VAL A 925 -16.61 -12.89 -19.53
N ILE A 926 -17.31 -11.92 -20.11
CA ILE A 926 -16.73 -10.63 -20.52
C ILE A 926 -17.51 -9.51 -19.84
N ALA A 927 -16.81 -8.71 -19.03
CA ALA A 927 -17.35 -7.50 -18.42
C ALA A 927 -17.37 -6.38 -19.46
N GLN A 928 -18.58 -5.97 -19.84
CA GLN A 928 -18.81 -4.83 -20.73
C GLN A 928 -19.31 -3.64 -19.91
N PRO A 929 -18.42 -2.73 -19.46
CA PRO A 929 -18.85 -1.54 -18.75
C PRO A 929 -19.71 -0.65 -19.65
N GLU A 930 -20.76 -0.06 -19.08
CA GLU A 930 -21.51 1.00 -19.77
C GLU A 930 -20.70 2.29 -19.88
N LYS A 931 -21.19 3.21 -20.72
CA LYS A 931 -20.55 4.51 -20.93
C LYS A 931 -20.37 5.22 -19.58
N ASP A 932 -19.16 5.74 -19.35
CA ASP A 932 -18.72 6.40 -18.12
C ASP A 932 -18.42 5.47 -16.92
N TYR A 933 -18.38 4.15 -17.12
CA TYR A 933 -17.85 3.20 -16.14
C TYR A 933 -16.57 2.54 -16.68
N SER A 934 -15.58 2.34 -15.80
CA SER A 934 -14.42 1.48 -16.01
C SER A 934 -14.64 0.17 -15.26
N PHE A 935 -14.31 -0.95 -15.90
CA PHE A 935 -14.21 -2.24 -15.20
C PHE A 935 -12.96 -2.25 -14.34
N ASP A 936 -13.10 -2.76 -13.12
CA ASP A 936 -11.99 -2.82 -12.16
C ASP A 936 -11.49 -4.25 -11.98
N TYR A 937 -12.37 -5.19 -11.60
CA TYR A 937 -12.00 -6.60 -11.33
C TYR A 937 -13.20 -7.55 -11.10
N TRP A 938 -12.92 -8.86 -11.15
CA TRP A 938 -13.80 -9.97 -10.83
C TRP A 938 -13.57 -10.47 -9.39
N LEU A 939 -14.65 -10.84 -8.70
CA LEU A 939 -14.65 -11.41 -7.36
C LEU A 939 -15.22 -12.83 -7.33
N ASP A 940 -14.70 -13.69 -6.46
CA ASP A 940 -15.32 -14.97 -6.11
C ASP A 940 -16.45 -14.82 -5.08
N LYS A 941 -17.09 -15.94 -4.69
CA LYS A 941 -18.15 -15.96 -3.66
C LYS A 941 -17.74 -15.43 -2.28
N ASN A 942 -16.45 -15.37 -1.99
CA ASN A 942 -15.92 -14.91 -0.71
C ASN A 942 -15.42 -13.46 -0.80
N GLY A 943 -15.57 -12.79 -1.96
CA GLY A 943 -15.14 -11.42 -2.16
C GLY A 943 -13.65 -11.25 -2.46
N TYR A 944 -12.94 -12.32 -2.84
CA TYR A 944 -11.54 -12.24 -3.28
C TYR A 944 -11.44 -11.89 -4.75
N ILE A 945 -10.49 -11.01 -5.09
CA ILE A 945 -10.16 -10.68 -6.47
C ILE A 945 -9.57 -11.89 -7.16
N ILE A 946 -10.23 -12.35 -8.21
CA ILE A 946 -9.84 -13.53 -8.99
C ILE A 946 -9.38 -13.20 -10.40
N SER A 947 -9.69 -12.00 -10.91
CA SER A 947 -9.13 -11.47 -12.15
C SER A 947 -9.27 -9.96 -12.21
N LEU A 948 -8.27 -9.28 -12.78
CA LEU A 948 -8.30 -7.86 -13.12
C LEU A 948 -8.65 -7.65 -14.61
N ASP A 949 -8.73 -8.73 -15.38
CA ASP A 949 -8.99 -8.71 -16.82
C ASP A 949 -10.50 -8.69 -17.07
N LYS A 950 -10.92 -7.88 -18.07
CA LYS A 950 -12.34 -7.73 -18.42
C LYS A 950 -12.96 -9.05 -18.87
N ASP A 951 -12.19 -9.85 -19.60
CA ASP A 951 -12.50 -11.22 -19.97
C ASP A 951 -11.90 -12.19 -18.94
N TYR A 952 -12.74 -13.09 -18.43
CA TYR A 952 -12.32 -14.07 -17.45
C TYR A 952 -12.83 -15.46 -17.83
N THR A 953 -11.89 -16.38 -18.04
CA THR A 953 -12.19 -17.77 -18.40
C THR A 953 -12.06 -18.67 -17.19
N PHE A 954 -13.14 -19.38 -16.84
CA PHE A 954 -13.17 -20.28 -15.70
C PHE A 954 -13.89 -21.59 -16.05
N ARG A 955 -13.58 -22.63 -15.29
CA ARG A 955 -14.28 -23.91 -15.37
C ARG A 955 -15.46 -23.89 -14.40
N ILE A 956 -16.65 -24.25 -14.86
CA ILE A 956 -17.81 -24.47 -13.98
C ILE A 956 -17.52 -25.66 -13.08
N GLU A 957 -17.49 -25.39 -11.78
CA GLU A 957 -17.51 -26.36 -10.71
C GLU A 957 -18.89 -26.36 -10.04
N LYS A 958 -19.05 -27.09 -8.93
CA LYS A 958 -20.30 -27.07 -8.19
C LYS A 958 -20.47 -25.71 -7.48
N ASP A 959 -21.61 -25.06 -7.70
CA ASP A 959 -22.00 -23.79 -7.05
C ASP A 959 -21.03 -22.60 -7.35
N THR A 960 -20.58 -22.46 -8.60
CA THR A 960 -19.69 -21.38 -9.05
C THR A 960 -20.41 -20.02 -9.07
N TRP A 961 -19.77 -19.00 -8.47
CA TRP A 961 -20.28 -17.62 -8.36
C TRP A 961 -19.19 -16.63 -8.74
N LEU A 962 -19.58 -15.57 -9.45
CA LEU A 962 -18.70 -14.49 -9.89
C LEU A 962 -19.43 -13.14 -9.85
N SER A 963 -18.73 -12.10 -9.41
CA SER A 963 -19.21 -10.71 -9.45
C SER A 963 -18.19 -9.82 -10.17
N ALA A 964 -18.64 -8.94 -11.07
CA ALA A 964 -17.81 -7.91 -11.71
C ALA A 964 -17.96 -6.56 -10.99
N MET A 965 -16.86 -5.86 -10.79
CA MET A 965 -16.83 -4.53 -10.17
C MET A 965 -16.50 -3.44 -11.20
N PHE A 966 -17.17 -2.29 -11.08
CA PHE A 966 -17.02 -1.16 -11.98
C PHE A 966 -16.96 0.16 -11.22
N THR A 967 -16.15 1.10 -11.68
CA THR A 967 -15.99 2.46 -11.14
C THR A 967 -16.45 3.48 -12.16
N LYS A 968 -17.23 4.49 -11.77
CA LYS A 968 -17.68 5.55 -12.67
C LYS A 968 -16.57 6.59 -12.91
N SER A 969 -16.16 6.80 -14.16
CA SER A 969 -15.13 7.78 -14.53
C SER A 969 -15.67 9.22 -14.37
N ALA A 970 -14.99 10.02 -13.55
CA ALA A 970 -15.41 11.37 -13.19
C ALA A 970 -15.13 12.39 -14.31
N SER A 971 -16.13 12.68 -15.14
CA SER A 971 -16.10 13.82 -16.07
C SER A 971 -17.34 14.72 -16.00
N SER A 972 -18.23 14.58 -15.01
CA SER A 972 -19.43 15.43 -14.85
C SER A 972 -19.38 16.43 -13.68
N ILE A 973 -18.20 16.69 -13.11
CA ILE A 973 -18.04 17.69 -12.03
C ILE A 973 -17.95 19.12 -12.59
N ASN A 974 -17.53 19.30 -13.85
CA ASN A 974 -17.37 20.63 -14.44
C ASN A 974 -18.70 21.37 -14.66
N ASP A 975 -19.82 20.66 -14.84
CA ASP A 975 -21.14 21.28 -15.05
C ASP A 975 -21.76 21.86 -13.76
N ALA A 976 -21.37 21.34 -12.58
CA ALA A 976 -21.82 21.88 -11.29
C ALA A 976 -21.09 23.19 -10.93
N VAL A 977 -19.84 23.32 -11.39
CA VAL A 977 -18.99 24.50 -11.16
C VAL A 977 -19.47 25.70 -11.97
N GLU A 978 -19.97 25.51 -13.20
CA GLU A 978 -20.54 26.60 -14.01
C GLU A 978 -21.81 27.22 -13.40
N ALA A 979 -22.56 26.47 -12.59
CA ALA A 979 -23.74 26.97 -11.87
C ALA A 979 -23.42 27.64 -10.51
N GLY A 980 -22.15 27.65 -10.10
CA GLY A 980 -21.70 28.25 -8.84
C GLY A 980 -22.04 27.45 -7.58
N LEU A 981 -22.31 26.14 -7.70
CA LEU A 981 -22.57 25.22 -6.59
C LEU A 981 -21.38 24.26 -6.42
N TYR A 982 -20.99 23.99 -5.17
CA TYR A 982 -19.86 23.11 -4.86
C TYR A 982 -20.37 21.90 -4.08
N TYR A 983 -19.99 20.69 -4.48
CA TYR A 983 -20.38 19.47 -3.78
C TYR A 983 -19.15 18.73 -3.26
N ARG A 984 -19.07 18.51 -1.93
CA ARG A 984 -17.96 17.80 -1.29
C ARG A 984 -18.49 16.96 -0.13
N ASN A 985 -18.18 15.67 -0.13
CA ASN A 985 -18.49 14.72 0.97
C ASN A 985 -19.97 14.66 1.39
N GLY A 986 -20.92 14.70 0.45
CA GLY A 986 -22.36 14.65 0.78
C GLY A 986 -23.00 16.01 1.02
N ILE A 987 -22.19 17.07 1.02
CA ILE A 987 -22.58 18.42 1.40
C ILE A 987 -22.57 19.32 0.16
N LEU A 988 -23.72 19.93 -0.10
CA LEU A 988 -23.87 20.92 -1.18
C LEU A 988 -23.67 22.33 -0.61
N PHE A 989 -22.76 23.09 -1.21
CA PHE A 989 -22.41 24.46 -0.87
C PHE A 989 -22.90 25.41 -1.96
N ASN A 990 -23.60 26.47 -1.55
CA ASN A 990 -24.11 27.51 -2.45
C ASN A 990 -23.49 28.87 -2.07
N PRO A 991 -22.24 29.13 -2.49
CA PRO A 991 -21.55 30.37 -2.13
C PRO A 991 -22.10 31.61 -2.85
N ALA A 992 -23.00 31.45 -3.83
CA ALA A 992 -23.42 32.53 -4.73
C ALA A 992 -24.88 33.00 -4.56
N LEU A 993 -25.54 32.64 -3.45
CA LEU A 993 -26.85 33.15 -2.99
C LEU A 993 -28.03 32.85 -3.95
N TYR A 994 -28.04 31.70 -4.62
CA TYR A 994 -29.16 31.28 -5.48
C TYR A 994 -30.29 30.64 -4.65
N GLU A 995 -31.56 30.85 -5.04
CA GLU A 995 -32.68 30.03 -4.52
C GLU A 995 -32.65 28.68 -5.24
N VAL A 996 -32.54 27.59 -4.47
CA VAL A 996 -32.39 26.22 -4.99
C VAL A 996 -33.55 25.34 -4.51
N ARG A 997 -34.21 24.66 -5.44
CA ARG A 997 -35.32 23.75 -5.16
C ARG A 997 -34.98 22.31 -5.53
N LEU A 998 -35.08 21.42 -4.55
CA LEU A 998 -34.82 19.99 -4.68
C LEU A 998 -36.13 19.23 -4.67
N TYR A 999 -36.27 18.33 -5.66
CA TYR A 999 -37.44 17.48 -5.80
C TYR A 999 -37.00 16.02 -5.75
N ASP A 1000 -37.86 15.15 -5.24
CA ASP A 1000 -37.65 13.71 -5.36
C ASP A 1000 -37.85 13.24 -6.82
N ALA A 1001 -37.49 11.98 -7.09
CA ALA A 1001 -37.65 11.36 -8.39
C ALA A 1001 -39.11 11.34 -8.90
N ALA A 1002 -40.11 11.51 -8.02
CA ALA A 1002 -41.53 11.60 -8.37
C ALA A 1002 -42.00 13.04 -8.65
N GLY A 1003 -41.12 14.03 -8.52
CA GLY A 1003 -41.40 15.45 -8.78
C GLY A 1003 -42.03 16.20 -7.60
N LYS A 1004 -42.02 15.64 -6.40
CA LYS A 1004 -42.48 16.31 -5.17
C LYS A 1004 -41.35 17.17 -4.61
N LEU A 1005 -41.66 18.42 -4.25
CA LEU A 1005 -40.68 19.34 -3.65
C LEU A 1005 -40.27 18.79 -2.28
N MET A 1006 -39.02 18.40 -2.15
CA MET A 1006 -38.45 17.85 -0.92
C MET A 1006 -37.80 18.93 -0.08
N LEU A 1007 -37.12 19.91 -0.71
CA LEU A 1007 -36.36 20.91 0.01
C LEU A 1007 -36.24 22.23 -0.76
N LEU A 1008 -36.40 23.35 -0.05
CA LEU A 1008 -36.28 24.71 -0.57
C LEU A 1008 -35.17 25.43 0.19
N PHE A 1009 -34.11 25.80 -0.52
CA PHE A 1009 -32.97 26.53 0.01
C PHE A 1009 -33.04 27.99 -0.44
N THR A 1010 -33.04 28.93 0.51
CA THR A 1010 -33.18 30.37 0.24
C THR A 1010 -31.92 31.14 0.63
N GLU A 1011 -31.87 32.42 0.29
CA GLU A 1011 -30.70 33.33 0.28
C GLU A 1011 -29.86 33.41 1.59
N ASN A 1012 -30.26 32.76 2.68
CA ASN A 1012 -29.64 32.88 4.00
C ASN A 1012 -29.02 31.59 4.56
N GLU A 1013 -29.11 30.46 3.87
CA GLU A 1013 -28.50 29.21 4.31
C GLU A 1013 -27.27 28.89 3.44
N LYS A 1014 -26.22 28.28 4.02
CA LYS A 1014 -24.93 28.01 3.32
C LYS A 1014 -24.59 26.52 3.14
N GLN A 1015 -25.26 25.63 3.87
CA GLN A 1015 -24.87 24.23 3.94
C GLN A 1015 -26.08 23.35 4.24
N LEU A 1016 -26.18 22.21 3.57
CA LEU A 1016 -27.24 21.23 3.82
C LEU A 1016 -26.74 19.80 3.56
N ASP A 1017 -26.99 18.91 4.53
CA ASP A 1017 -26.68 17.48 4.42
C ASP A 1017 -27.77 16.77 3.63
N LEU A 1018 -27.39 16.04 2.59
CA LEU A 1018 -28.32 15.26 1.77
C LEU A 1018 -28.07 13.76 1.96
N PRO A 1019 -29.12 12.94 2.16
CA PRO A 1019 -29.00 11.50 2.10
C PRO A 1019 -28.78 11.04 0.65
N TYR A 1020 -27.97 9.99 0.46
CA TYR A 1020 -27.60 9.48 -0.85
C TYR A 1020 -28.76 8.67 -1.50
N GLU A 1021 -29.02 9.02 -2.76
CA GLU A 1021 -29.90 8.41 -3.79
C GLU A 1021 -31.30 9.01 -3.99
N GLY A 1022 -31.58 9.39 -5.25
CA GLY A 1022 -32.92 9.70 -5.77
C GLY A 1022 -33.32 11.18 -5.88
N ILE A 1023 -32.40 12.13 -5.70
CA ILE A 1023 -32.71 13.57 -5.66
C ILE A 1023 -32.37 14.23 -7.00
N CYS A 1024 -33.32 15.01 -7.54
CA CYS A 1024 -33.12 15.80 -8.75
C CYS A 1024 -33.00 17.29 -8.43
N LEU A 1025 -31.91 17.92 -8.87
CA LEU A 1025 -31.77 19.38 -8.86
C LEU A 1025 -32.54 19.95 -10.06
N ILE A 1026 -33.66 20.63 -9.84
CA ILE A 1026 -34.54 21.02 -10.95
C ILE A 1026 -34.43 22.51 -11.29
N ILE A 1027 -34.20 23.41 -10.34
CA ILE A 1027 -34.17 24.86 -10.62
C ILE A 1027 -33.26 25.61 -9.63
N ALA A 1028 -32.28 26.35 -10.16
CA ALA A 1028 -31.58 27.42 -9.47
C ALA A 1028 -31.97 28.78 -10.10
N ARG A 1029 -32.27 29.79 -9.29
CA ARG A 1029 -32.62 31.15 -9.75
C ARG A 1029 -31.78 32.22 -9.06
N LYS A 1030 -31.31 33.19 -9.83
CA LYS A 1030 -30.76 34.46 -9.34
C LYS A 1030 -31.48 35.60 -10.01
N GLY A 1031 -32.25 36.36 -9.23
CA GLY A 1031 -33.18 37.34 -9.78
C GLY A 1031 -34.26 36.71 -10.66
N LYS A 1032 -34.40 37.17 -11.92
CA LYS A 1032 -35.45 36.72 -12.86
C LYS A 1032 -35.00 35.64 -13.85
N GLU A 1033 -33.72 35.27 -13.88
CA GLU A 1033 -33.22 34.25 -14.81
C GLU A 1033 -33.32 32.84 -14.22
N ILE A 1034 -33.85 31.92 -15.03
CA ILE A 1034 -34.00 30.50 -14.72
C ILE A 1034 -32.92 29.75 -15.49
N ILE A 1035 -31.99 29.14 -14.78
CA ILE A 1035 -30.96 28.27 -15.36
C ILE A 1035 -31.48 26.83 -15.18
N ARG A 1036 -31.94 26.18 -16.24
CA ARG A 1036 -32.56 24.81 -16.29
C ARG A 1036 -31.46 23.75 -16.59
N GLN A 1037 -31.56 22.41 -16.42
CA GLN A 1037 -32.63 21.45 -16.07
C GLN A 1037 -32.02 20.12 -15.52
N LYS A 1038 -32.69 19.49 -14.55
CA LYS A 1038 -32.56 18.09 -14.03
C LYS A 1038 -31.16 17.44 -14.08
N ILE A 1039 -30.40 17.57 -13.00
CA ILE A 1039 -29.21 16.75 -12.71
C ILE A 1039 -29.62 15.67 -11.70
N MET A 1040 -29.35 14.40 -11.99
CA MET A 1040 -29.41 13.32 -10.98
C MET A 1040 -28.06 13.32 -10.24
N LEU A 1041 -28.08 13.68 -8.96
CA LEU A 1041 -26.91 13.65 -8.07
C LEU A 1041 -26.67 12.25 -7.51
#